data_AF-A0A1H9D0B2-F1
#
_entry.id   AF-A0A1H9D0B2-F1
#
_cell.length_a   1.000
_cell.length_b   1.000
_cell.length_c   1.000
_cell.angle_alpha   90.00
_cell.angle_beta   90.00
_cell.angle_gamma   90.00
#
_symmetry.space_group_name_H-M   'P 1'
#
loop_
_entity.id
_entity.type
_entity.pdbx_description
1 polymer ?
#
loop_
_entity_poly.entity_id
_entity_poly.type
_entity_poly.pdbx_seq_one_letter_code
_entity_poly.pdbx_strand_id
1 'polypeptide(L)'
;MIKNNSFEPLVSCIMPTANRRQFVPRAMEYFLRQDYPEKELIILDDGEDSIADLIPNDLRIRYFRETNRKNVGAKRNWLCEQARGEIIVHWDDDDWFAPNRLSLQVDAICQEEADICGVNRIFFLAADSHLAWEYVYKGNGARWVCGSSLCFTKKFWQCNRFTEINIGEDTRFVCADRTARIVVMPDNTFLVALVHGANTSPKRVRDRAWEVRNPEQIRNLMGNDWAYYIMESQPSMRRDSTGNRQTEEQQQLPPMFKVEETTKVSIGIHVTDDGARLLASCAAIAAHTSIQTEVLLLADGADESAESAIAQLTQFRRIGFEARRGAPACFNLLAREGLGNILIFIESGALPGPGWLESLIHALSQNSSNGLVGPSTNRSWNMQCVFPNAKTSDISATARAAQSRFGYSVRTMEPLYCLSDFCYVVRREVIEAIGAADEDYGEGPCWEMDYSVRAARAGWRPVWAQSAYVYRMPPTQHRMRREADSFEANRHRYQNKFCARQLEGNSERYNPHCRGEQCGNFAPKEQISISISLDEKTFRQSASDSVMPETNSEFIFNFIKPSRPLVSCIMPTRNRRPFIPLALQCFDEQDYEPKELVIIDDGDDSVEDLIHGHPGVRYRRLNERHSIGAKRNLACQIAQGAVVVLWDDDDWYGSNRISAQVDPILSGDAQITGLETRWILNLNSREFWTLSTALHHRMFVGDIAGGTMAFEHNIWKSGIRFPNINLAEDADFLRQAQQSGEHLIRVANDNLFIYMRHGSNSWKFQAGHFLEMQGWLHIDPPNGFGNSLIDLYEQAALEMCHV
;
A
#
# COMPACT_ATOMS: atom_id res chain seq x y z
N MET A 1 -42.24 35.54 -22.41
CA MET A 1 -42.30 35.22 -23.85
C MET A 1 -42.61 33.74 -24.00
N ILE A 2 -43.29 33.41 -25.10
CA ILE A 2 -43.87 32.12 -25.44
C ILE A 2 -42.82 30.99 -25.31
N LYS A 3 -43.15 29.91 -24.59
CA LYS A 3 -42.46 28.63 -24.68
C LYS A 3 -42.57 28.16 -26.13
N ASN A 4 -41.52 28.38 -26.92
CA ASN A 4 -41.43 27.76 -28.24
C ASN A 4 -41.16 26.28 -28.03
N ASN A 5 -42.05 25.49 -28.63
CA ASN A 5 -42.13 24.05 -28.55
C ASN A 5 -41.06 23.42 -29.47
N SER A 6 -39.77 23.55 -29.12
CA SER A 6 -38.69 22.83 -29.80
C SER A 6 -38.41 21.55 -29.01
N PHE A 7 -38.65 20.40 -29.63
CA PHE A 7 -38.15 19.12 -29.14
C PHE A 7 -36.64 19.25 -28.89
N GLU A 8 -36.21 18.99 -27.66
CA GLU A 8 -34.79 18.89 -27.32
C GLU A 8 -34.15 17.79 -28.19
N PRO A 9 -33.04 18.04 -28.90
CA PRO A 9 -32.44 17.03 -29.77
C PRO A 9 -31.96 15.83 -28.95
N LEU A 10 -32.17 14.62 -29.46
CA LEU A 10 -31.64 13.41 -28.84
C LEU A 10 -30.10 13.45 -28.88
N VAL A 11 -29.48 13.20 -27.72
CA VAL A 11 -28.03 13.11 -27.54
C VAL A 11 -27.62 11.65 -27.42
N SER A 12 -26.64 11.21 -28.22
CA SER A 12 -26.02 9.90 -28.06
C SER A 12 -24.64 10.03 -27.40
N CYS A 13 -24.52 9.56 -26.16
CA CYS A 13 -23.26 9.35 -25.48
C CYS A 13 -22.61 8.06 -25.99
N ILE A 14 -21.37 8.13 -26.49
CA ILE A 14 -20.67 6.98 -27.06
C ILE A 14 -19.54 6.51 -26.13
N MET A 15 -19.60 5.26 -25.68
CA MET A 15 -18.68 4.66 -24.71
C MET A 15 -17.98 3.43 -25.27
N PRO A 16 -16.78 3.59 -25.86
CA PRO A 16 -15.92 2.45 -26.18
C PRO A 16 -15.28 1.90 -24.89
N THR A 17 -15.27 0.58 -24.69
CA THR A 17 -14.64 -0.05 -23.52
C THR A 17 -13.96 -1.38 -23.89
N ALA A 18 -12.96 -1.78 -23.10
CA ALA A 18 -12.26 -3.06 -23.22
C ALA A 18 -11.48 -3.39 -21.94
N ASN A 19 -11.80 -4.50 -21.26
CA ASN A 19 -11.10 -4.96 -20.05
C ASN A 19 -11.04 -3.90 -18.92
N ARG A 20 -12.09 -3.10 -18.79
CA ARG A 20 -12.20 -1.96 -17.86
C ARG A 20 -13.45 -2.05 -16.99
N ARG A 21 -13.84 -3.28 -16.67
CA ARG A 21 -15.05 -3.65 -15.96
C ARG A 21 -15.31 -2.81 -14.69
N GLN A 22 -14.25 -2.44 -13.98
CA GLN A 22 -14.32 -1.64 -12.77
C GLN A 22 -14.86 -0.21 -12.97
N PHE A 23 -14.69 0.40 -14.14
CA PHE A 23 -15.10 1.79 -14.35
C PHE A 23 -16.54 1.93 -14.88
N VAL A 24 -16.99 0.91 -15.60
CA VAL A 24 -18.27 0.89 -16.32
C VAL A 24 -19.50 1.21 -15.44
N PRO A 25 -19.67 0.66 -14.22
CA PRO A 25 -20.82 0.97 -13.39
C PRO A 25 -20.99 2.48 -13.11
N ARG A 26 -19.89 3.19 -12.84
CA ARG A 26 -19.95 4.63 -12.59
C ARG A 26 -20.14 5.44 -13.85
N ALA A 27 -19.50 5.07 -14.95
CA ALA A 27 -19.73 5.73 -16.23
C ALA A 27 -21.23 5.71 -16.60
N MET A 28 -21.94 4.60 -16.35
CA MET A 28 -23.39 4.50 -16.54
C MET A 28 -24.17 5.34 -15.52
N GLU A 29 -23.79 5.35 -14.24
CA GLU A 29 -24.43 6.21 -13.24
C GLU A 29 -24.33 7.70 -13.58
N TYR A 30 -23.16 8.15 -14.05
CA TYR A 30 -22.96 9.53 -14.47
C TYR A 30 -23.78 9.89 -15.69
N PHE A 31 -24.00 8.94 -16.60
CA PHE A 31 -24.91 9.14 -17.72
C PHE A 31 -26.34 9.29 -17.22
N LEU A 32 -26.79 8.38 -16.35
CA LEU A 32 -28.18 8.35 -15.86
C LEU A 32 -28.56 9.62 -15.07
N ARG A 33 -27.62 10.21 -14.33
CA ARG A 33 -27.84 11.43 -13.53
C ARG A 33 -27.73 12.74 -14.32
N GLN A 34 -27.43 12.71 -15.61
CA GLN A 34 -27.40 13.94 -16.41
C GLN A 34 -28.75 14.65 -16.36
N ASP A 35 -28.77 15.98 -16.29
CA ASP A 35 -30.00 16.77 -16.25
C ASP A 35 -30.75 16.84 -17.59
N TYR A 36 -30.05 16.59 -18.70
CA TYR A 36 -30.64 16.56 -20.04
C TYR A 36 -31.52 15.32 -20.28
N PRO A 37 -32.82 15.46 -20.62
CA PRO A 37 -33.76 14.35 -20.64
C PRO A 37 -33.62 13.43 -21.87
N GLU A 38 -33.46 14.00 -23.08
CA GLU A 38 -33.43 13.25 -24.34
C GLU A 38 -32.02 12.73 -24.64
N LYS A 39 -31.65 11.63 -23.96
CA LYS A 39 -30.30 11.03 -24.07
C LYS A 39 -30.32 9.51 -24.17
N GLU A 40 -29.37 8.96 -24.91
CA GLU A 40 -29.03 7.53 -24.92
C GLU A 40 -27.52 7.32 -24.69
N LEU A 41 -27.16 6.17 -24.12
CA LEU A 41 -25.79 5.71 -23.96
C LEU A 41 -25.58 4.47 -24.82
N ILE A 42 -24.56 4.48 -25.67
CA ILE A 42 -24.22 3.37 -26.54
C ILE A 42 -22.85 2.86 -26.13
N ILE A 43 -22.81 1.60 -25.72
CA ILE A 43 -21.62 0.94 -25.19
C ILE A 43 -21.15 -0.09 -26.21
N LEU A 44 -19.90 0.02 -26.64
CA LEU A 44 -19.23 -1.00 -27.46
C LEU A 44 -18.10 -1.61 -26.64
N ASP A 45 -18.30 -2.86 -26.24
CA ASP A 45 -17.34 -3.67 -25.51
C ASP A 45 -16.69 -4.69 -26.44
N ASP A 46 -15.38 -4.57 -26.62
CA ASP A 46 -14.55 -5.55 -27.34
C ASP A 46 -13.41 -6.13 -26.48
N GLY A 47 -13.56 -6.05 -25.16
CA GLY A 47 -12.62 -6.66 -24.21
C GLY A 47 -12.75 -8.18 -24.16
N GLU A 48 -11.74 -8.86 -23.65
CA GLU A 48 -11.83 -10.29 -23.35
C GLU A 48 -12.75 -10.54 -22.14
N ASP A 49 -12.70 -9.65 -21.14
CA ASP A 49 -13.61 -9.65 -19.99
C ASP A 49 -14.91 -8.92 -20.36
N SER A 50 -16.01 -9.66 -20.47
CA SER A 50 -17.31 -9.10 -20.85
C SER A 50 -17.94 -8.34 -19.69
N ILE A 51 -18.55 -7.20 -20.02
CA ILE A 51 -19.32 -6.38 -19.06
C ILE A 51 -20.83 -6.61 -19.14
N ALA A 52 -21.30 -7.60 -19.91
CA ALA A 52 -22.72 -7.79 -20.22
C ALA A 52 -23.60 -7.92 -18.96
N ASP A 53 -23.07 -8.54 -17.90
CA ASP A 53 -23.75 -8.74 -16.62
C ASP A 53 -23.78 -7.47 -15.74
N LEU A 54 -23.03 -6.43 -16.08
CA LEU A 54 -23.11 -5.12 -15.42
C LEU A 54 -24.18 -4.21 -16.02
N ILE A 55 -24.68 -4.53 -17.22
CA ILE A 55 -25.59 -3.66 -17.96
C ILE A 55 -26.97 -3.68 -17.30
N PRO A 56 -27.50 -2.52 -16.83
CA PRO A 56 -28.82 -2.47 -16.23
C PRO A 56 -29.90 -2.60 -17.30
N ASN A 57 -31.09 -3.02 -16.88
CA ASN A 57 -32.27 -3.02 -17.74
C ASN A 57 -32.87 -1.59 -17.85
N ASP A 58 -32.14 -0.68 -18.49
CA ASP A 58 -32.58 0.69 -18.79
C ASP A 58 -32.64 0.90 -20.31
N LEU A 59 -33.80 1.31 -20.83
CA LEU A 59 -34.04 1.46 -22.26
C LEU A 59 -33.16 2.53 -22.93
N ARG A 60 -32.56 3.44 -22.14
CA ARG A 60 -31.65 4.48 -22.62
C ARG A 60 -30.23 3.95 -22.80
N ILE A 61 -29.90 2.78 -22.27
CA ILE A 61 -28.56 2.18 -22.36
C ILE A 61 -28.60 1.01 -23.35
N ARG A 62 -27.76 1.09 -24.38
CA ARG A 62 -27.65 0.08 -25.43
C ARG A 62 -26.25 -0.51 -25.42
N TYR A 63 -26.17 -1.80 -25.11
CA TYR A 63 -24.91 -2.54 -25.05
C TYR A 63 -24.71 -3.40 -26.30
N PHE A 64 -23.50 -3.35 -26.84
CA PHE A 64 -23.07 -4.16 -27.97
C PHE A 64 -21.75 -4.83 -27.65
N ARG A 65 -21.73 -6.15 -27.85
CA ARG A 65 -20.53 -6.98 -27.73
C ARG A 65 -19.91 -7.19 -29.10
N GLU A 66 -18.62 -6.93 -29.21
CA GLU A 66 -17.79 -7.26 -30.37
C GLU A 66 -16.69 -8.22 -29.93
N THR A 67 -16.45 -9.28 -30.69
CA THR A 67 -15.40 -10.25 -30.34
C THR A 67 -14.05 -9.87 -30.94
N ASN A 68 -14.04 -9.07 -32.00
CA ASN A 68 -12.83 -8.63 -32.67
C ASN A 68 -12.40 -7.25 -32.19
N ARG A 69 -11.27 -7.20 -31.48
CA ARG A 69 -10.70 -5.96 -30.95
C ARG A 69 -10.45 -4.94 -32.06
N LYS A 70 -11.00 -3.73 -31.90
CA LYS A 70 -10.86 -2.60 -32.83
C LYS A 70 -10.00 -1.51 -32.20
N ASN A 71 -9.39 -0.68 -33.05
CA ASN A 71 -8.76 0.55 -32.58
C ASN A 71 -9.81 1.60 -32.15
N VAL A 72 -9.41 2.58 -31.35
CA VAL A 72 -10.33 3.59 -30.78
C VAL A 72 -11.12 4.33 -31.85
N GLY A 73 -10.48 4.79 -32.93
CA GLY A 73 -11.17 5.48 -34.03
C GLY A 73 -12.24 4.63 -34.71
N ALA A 74 -11.96 3.34 -34.96
CA ALA A 74 -12.92 2.39 -35.51
C ALA A 74 -14.10 2.15 -34.55
N LYS A 75 -13.85 2.06 -33.23
CA LYS A 75 -14.92 1.97 -32.23
C LYS A 75 -15.81 3.20 -32.22
N ARG A 76 -15.22 4.40 -32.23
CA ARG A 76 -15.96 5.67 -32.23
C ARG A 76 -16.80 5.82 -33.49
N ASN A 77 -16.24 5.46 -34.65
CA ASN A 77 -16.97 5.39 -35.91
C ASN A 77 -18.17 4.43 -35.84
N TRP A 78 -17.97 3.22 -35.33
CA TRP A 78 -19.03 2.23 -35.19
C TRP A 78 -20.14 2.71 -34.25
N LEU A 79 -19.76 3.30 -33.10
CA LEU A 79 -20.71 3.86 -32.13
C LEU A 79 -21.53 5.02 -32.72
N CYS A 80 -20.90 5.89 -33.52
CA CYS A 80 -21.60 6.97 -34.23
C CYS A 80 -22.57 6.46 -35.30
N GLU A 81 -22.30 5.30 -35.92
CA GLU A 81 -23.27 4.64 -36.82
C GLU A 81 -24.51 4.17 -36.06
N GLN A 82 -24.31 3.65 -34.84
CA GLN A 82 -25.41 3.15 -34.00
C GLN A 82 -26.19 4.25 -33.28
N ALA A 83 -25.63 5.46 -33.18
CA ALA A 83 -26.25 6.63 -32.59
C ALA A 83 -27.55 7.00 -33.29
N ARG A 84 -28.61 7.28 -32.51
CA ARG A 84 -29.89 7.81 -33.01
C ARG A 84 -29.97 9.32 -32.84
N GLY A 85 -29.17 9.87 -31.93
CA GLY A 85 -29.10 11.30 -31.66
C GLY A 85 -28.47 12.11 -32.77
N GLU A 86 -28.89 13.36 -32.88
CA GLU A 86 -28.31 14.35 -33.80
C GLU A 86 -27.04 14.98 -33.23
N ILE A 87 -26.87 14.90 -31.91
CA ILE A 87 -25.68 15.34 -31.17
C ILE A 87 -25.01 14.13 -30.56
N ILE A 88 -23.69 14.03 -30.71
CA ILE A 88 -22.86 12.96 -30.20
C ILE A 88 -21.93 13.51 -29.13
N VAL A 89 -21.76 12.78 -28.03
CA VAL A 89 -20.88 13.15 -26.92
C VAL A 89 -19.94 12.00 -26.59
N HIS A 90 -18.64 12.28 -26.47
CA HIS A 90 -17.68 11.30 -25.98
C HIS A 90 -17.90 10.98 -24.50
N TRP A 91 -17.99 9.70 -24.21
CA TRP A 91 -18.24 9.17 -22.88
C TRP A 91 -17.21 8.10 -22.56
N ASP A 92 -15.97 8.54 -22.27
CA ASP A 92 -14.89 7.62 -21.92
C ASP A 92 -15.21 6.92 -20.57
N ASP A 93 -14.91 5.62 -20.48
CA ASP A 93 -15.41 4.76 -19.39
C ASP A 93 -14.76 5.04 -18.04
N ASP A 94 -13.59 5.68 -18.03
CA ASP A 94 -12.74 5.97 -16.88
C ASP A 94 -12.88 7.40 -16.34
N ASP A 95 -13.57 8.31 -17.02
CA ASP A 95 -13.65 9.72 -16.64
C ASP A 95 -14.84 10.03 -15.70
N TRP A 96 -14.75 11.16 -14.98
CA TRP A 96 -15.85 11.70 -14.18
C TRP A 96 -16.59 12.79 -14.95
N PHE A 97 -17.93 12.77 -14.88
CA PHE A 97 -18.80 13.74 -15.55
C PHE A 97 -19.79 14.40 -14.58
N ALA A 98 -19.85 15.73 -14.58
CA ALA A 98 -20.81 16.48 -13.78
C ALA A 98 -22.25 16.29 -14.29
N PRO A 99 -23.28 16.39 -13.42
CA PRO A 99 -24.69 16.19 -13.81
C PRO A 99 -25.21 17.13 -14.90
N ASN A 100 -24.60 18.31 -15.07
CA ASN A 100 -25.02 19.34 -16.03
C ASN A 100 -24.21 19.34 -17.34
N ARG A 101 -23.32 18.36 -17.55
CA ARG A 101 -22.44 18.31 -18.73
C ARG A 101 -23.25 18.38 -20.03
N LEU A 102 -24.26 17.52 -20.19
CA LEU A 102 -25.01 17.44 -21.45
C LEU A 102 -25.74 18.73 -21.77
N SER A 103 -26.44 19.34 -20.80
CA SER A 103 -27.15 20.60 -21.02
C SER A 103 -26.19 21.73 -21.43
N LEU A 104 -25.04 21.87 -20.74
CA LEU A 104 -24.02 22.87 -21.08
C LEU A 104 -23.49 22.70 -22.51
N GLN A 105 -23.23 21.47 -22.94
CA GLN A 105 -22.67 21.20 -24.26
C GLN A 105 -23.72 21.32 -25.38
N VAL A 106 -24.95 20.85 -25.15
CA VAL A 106 -26.05 20.99 -26.11
C VAL A 106 -26.41 22.45 -26.31
N ASP A 107 -26.50 23.23 -25.23
CA ASP A 107 -26.76 24.68 -25.31
C ASP A 107 -25.70 25.38 -26.16
N ALA A 108 -24.42 25.01 -25.99
CA ALA A 108 -23.33 25.56 -26.79
C ALA A 108 -23.45 25.18 -28.28
N ILE A 109 -23.79 23.93 -28.60
CA ILE A 109 -24.04 23.49 -29.99
C ILE A 109 -25.22 24.24 -30.62
N CYS A 110 -26.33 24.38 -29.89
CA CYS A 110 -27.56 24.97 -30.43
C CYS A 110 -27.49 26.49 -30.53
N GLN A 111 -26.99 27.20 -29.52
CA GLN A 111 -26.97 28.67 -29.51
C GLN A 111 -25.95 29.25 -30.48
N GLU A 112 -24.77 28.62 -30.59
CA GLU A 112 -23.71 29.06 -31.50
C GLU A 112 -23.79 28.39 -32.87
N GLU A 113 -24.79 27.51 -33.06
CA GLU A 113 -24.95 26.62 -34.21
C GLU A 113 -23.65 25.88 -34.58
N ALA A 114 -22.93 25.44 -33.55
CA ALA A 114 -21.59 24.88 -33.68
C ALA A 114 -21.62 23.45 -34.23
N ASP A 115 -20.57 23.08 -34.97
CA ASP A 115 -20.36 21.70 -35.41
C ASP A 115 -19.74 20.85 -34.30
N ILE A 116 -18.88 21.47 -33.49
CA ILE A 116 -18.14 20.85 -32.37
C ILE A 116 -18.07 21.83 -31.20
N CYS A 117 -18.23 21.34 -29.98
CA CYS A 117 -17.80 22.04 -28.77
C CYS A 117 -16.99 21.14 -27.83
N GLY A 118 -16.22 21.76 -26.94
CA GLY A 118 -15.39 21.08 -25.94
C GLY A 118 -14.49 22.07 -25.20
N VAL A 119 -13.52 21.59 -24.43
CA VAL A 119 -12.62 22.45 -23.63
C VAL A 119 -11.18 22.39 -24.12
N ASN A 120 -10.45 23.49 -24.01
CA ASN A 120 -9.00 23.54 -24.25
C ASN A 120 -8.16 23.46 -22.96
N ARG A 121 -8.84 23.41 -21.82
CA ARG A 121 -8.28 23.24 -20.48
C ARG A 121 -9.05 22.16 -19.75
N ILE A 122 -8.39 21.17 -19.17
CA ILE A 122 -9.07 20.01 -18.54
C ILE A 122 -8.35 19.59 -17.27
N PHE A 123 -9.12 19.21 -16.25
CA PHE A 123 -8.59 18.65 -15.01
C PHE A 123 -8.28 17.17 -15.16
N PHE A 124 -7.14 16.76 -14.58
CA PHE A 124 -6.69 15.38 -14.48
C PHE A 124 -6.48 14.99 -13.02
N LEU A 125 -6.88 13.76 -12.67
CA LEU A 125 -6.71 13.20 -11.34
C LEU A 125 -6.02 11.83 -11.42
N ALA A 126 -4.88 11.67 -10.75
CA ALA A 126 -4.31 10.36 -10.44
C ALA A 126 -4.84 9.91 -9.07
N ALA A 127 -5.87 9.07 -9.11
CA ALA A 127 -6.57 8.58 -7.93
C ALA A 127 -5.65 7.87 -6.91
N ASP A 128 -4.64 7.15 -7.40
CA ASP A 128 -3.69 6.38 -6.60
C ASP A 128 -2.70 7.24 -5.80
N SER A 129 -2.28 8.36 -6.37
CA SER A 129 -1.28 9.27 -5.83
C SER A 129 -1.88 10.58 -5.33
N HIS A 130 -3.20 10.73 -5.46
CA HIS A 130 -3.96 11.93 -5.14
C HIS A 130 -3.39 13.18 -5.81
N LEU A 131 -2.72 13.03 -6.95
CA LEU A 131 -2.15 14.14 -7.69
C LEU A 131 -3.17 14.68 -8.67
N ALA A 132 -3.26 16.01 -8.72
CA ALA A 132 -4.17 16.73 -9.58
C ALA A 132 -3.39 17.65 -10.51
N TRP A 133 -3.82 17.72 -11.76
CA TRP A 133 -3.28 18.65 -12.75
C TRP A 133 -4.39 19.32 -13.52
N GLU A 134 -4.09 20.50 -14.06
CA GLU A 134 -4.84 21.07 -15.16
C GLU A 134 -3.94 21.06 -16.39
N TYR A 135 -4.41 20.43 -17.46
CA TYR A 135 -3.78 20.54 -18.76
C TYR A 135 -4.33 21.78 -19.48
N VAL A 136 -3.44 22.66 -19.94
CA VAL A 136 -3.77 23.87 -20.70
C VAL A 136 -3.15 23.77 -22.09
N TYR A 137 -3.97 23.69 -23.14
CA TYR A 137 -3.46 23.71 -24.50
C TYR A 137 -2.93 25.10 -24.87
N LYS A 138 -1.61 25.23 -25.02
CA LYS A 138 -0.90 26.49 -25.33
C LYS A 138 -0.57 26.66 -26.82
N GLY A 139 -1.30 26.01 -27.72
CA GLY A 139 -1.01 26.06 -29.17
C GLY A 139 -1.08 27.47 -29.77
N ASN A 140 -0.39 27.67 -30.90
CA ASN A 140 -0.27 28.94 -31.64
C ASN A 140 -1.58 29.37 -32.34
N GLY A 141 -2.70 29.46 -31.62
CA GLY A 141 -3.99 29.90 -32.17
C GLY A 141 -4.76 28.82 -32.97
N ALA A 142 -4.34 27.56 -32.92
CA ALA A 142 -5.09 26.45 -33.51
C ALA A 142 -6.39 26.19 -32.71
N ARG A 143 -7.52 26.10 -33.41
CA ARG A 143 -8.83 25.73 -32.84
C ARG A 143 -8.79 24.26 -32.43
N TRP A 144 -8.51 24.00 -31.16
CA TRP A 144 -8.42 22.64 -30.60
C TRP A 144 -9.28 22.53 -29.34
N VAL A 145 -9.95 21.38 -29.21
CA VAL A 145 -10.67 20.97 -28.01
C VAL A 145 -10.24 19.55 -27.63
N CYS A 146 -10.27 19.24 -26.35
CA CYS A 146 -9.83 17.97 -25.81
C CYS A 146 -10.76 16.82 -26.22
N GLY A 147 -10.18 15.69 -26.65
CA GLY A 147 -10.90 14.52 -27.10
C GLY A 147 -11.94 13.98 -26.12
N SER A 148 -11.60 13.91 -24.83
CA SER A 148 -12.51 13.43 -23.78
C SER A 148 -13.71 14.36 -23.55
N SER A 149 -13.60 15.62 -23.98
CA SER A 149 -14.66 16.63 -23.86
C SER A 149 -15.54 16.77 -25.11
N LEU A 150 -15.26 16.03 -26.18
CA LEU A 150 -15.92 16.27 -27.47
C LEU A 150 -17.43 16.10 -27.41
N CYS A 151 -18.13 17.13 -27.90
CA CYS A 151 -19.54 17.12 -28.28
C CYS A 151 -19.64 17.67 -29.69
N PHE A 152 -20.35 16.99 -30.60
CA PHE A 152 -20.40 17.37 -32.00
C PHE A 152 -21.68 16.91 -32.69
N THR A 153 -22.02 17.53 -33.81
CA THR A 153 -23.19 17.12 -34.60
C THR A 153 -22.89 15.82 -35.36
N LYS A 154 -23.87 14.91 -35.42
CA LYS A 154 -23.78 13.69 -36.23
C LYS A 154 -23.52 14.01 -37.71
N LYS A 155 -24.07 15.13 -38.20
CA LYS A 155 -23.80 15.67 -39.54
C LYS A 155 -22.31 15.93 -39.77
N PHE A 156 -21.63 16.58 -38.82
CA PHE A 156 -20.20 16.83 -38.93
C PHE A 156 -19.41 15.52 -39.06
N TRP A 157 -19.73 14.52 -38.23
CA TRP A 157 -19.10 13.21 -38.29
C TRP A 157 -19.37 12.44 -39.59
N GLN A 158 -20.56 12.56 -40.18
CA GLN A 158 -20.86 11.94 -41.48
C GLN A 158 -19.94 12.43 -42.60
N CYS A 159 -19.55 13.71 -42.54
CA CYS A 159 -18.60 14.31 -43.48
C CYS A 159 -17.14 14.02 -43.09
N ASN A 160 -16.86 13.84 -41.80
CA ASN A 160 -15.51 13.77 -41.25
C ASN A 160 -15.39 12.58 -40.30
N ARG A 161 -15.10 11.38 -40.81
CA ARG A 161 -14.98 10.18 -39.96
C ARG A 161 -13.68 10.17 -39.16
N PHE A 162 -13.69 9.54 -37.99
CA PHE A 162 -12.46 9.35 -37.20
C PHE A 162 -11.46 8.51 -38.00
N THR A 163 -10.18 8.89 -37.94
CA THR A 163 -9.11 8.02 -38.45
C THR A 163 -9.03 6.78 -37.57
N GLU A 164 -8.98 5.59 -38.15
CA GLU A 164 -8.97 4.31 -37.42
C GLU A 164 -7.59 4.01 -36.78
N ILE A 165 -7.27 4.77 -35.73
CA ILE A 165 -6.04 4.65 -34.93
C ILE A 165 -6.39 4.77 -33.43
N ASN A 166 -5.44 4.43 -32.55
CA ASN A 166 -5.65 4.45 -31.10
C ASN A 166 -5.31 5.78 -30.41
N ILE A 167 -4.47 6.62 -31.03
CA ILE A 167 -4.00 7.88 -30.43
C ILE A 167 -4.04 9.00 -31.47
N GLY A 168 -4.76 10.07 -31.15
CA GLY A 168 -4.84 11.29 -31.96
C GLY A 168 -5.87 11.20 -33.10
N GLU A 169 -6.79 10.24 -33.03
CA GLU A 169 -7.97 10.19 -33.89
C GLU A 169 -8.91 11.38 -33.65
N ASP A 170 -9.04 11.80 -32.38
CA ASP A 170 -9.80 12.97 -31.94
C ASP A 170 -9.25 14.28 -32.53
N THR A 171 -7.93 14.47 -32.47
CA THR A 171 -7.24 15.66 -32.94
C THR A 171 -7.33 15.75 -34.45
N ARG A 172 -7.24 14.61 -35.15
CA ARG A 172 -7.44 14.55 -36.61
C ARG A 172 -8.88 14.86 -36.99
N PHE A 173 -9.85 14.37 -36.22
CA PHE A 173 -11.27 14.65 -36.41
C PHE A 173 -11.60 16.14 -36.23
N VAL A 174 -11.14 16.76 -35.15
CA VAL A 174 -11.32 18.20 -34.91
C VAL A 174 -10.67 19.05 -36.00
N CYS A 175 -9.52 18.61 -36.52
CA CYS A 175 -8.79 19.31 -37.58
C CYS A 175 -9.22 18.93 -39.01
N ALA A 176 -10.22 18.04 -39.19
CA ALA A 176 -10.57 17.49 -40.49
C ALA A 176 -11.15 18.54 -41.45
N ASP A 177 -11.89 19.51 -40.92
CA ASP A 177 -12.51 20.59 -41.68
C ASP A 177 -12.20 21.94 -41.04
N ARG A 178 -11.46 22.78 -41.77
CA ARG A 178 -11.09 24.13 -41.30
C ARG A 178 -12.26 25.11 -41.29
N THR A 179 -13.37 24.78 -41.95
CA THR A 179 -14.59 25.59 -42.01
C THR A 179 -15.54 25.29 -40.84
N ALA A 180 -15.29 24.22 -40.09
CA ALA A 180 -16.09 23.83 -38.94
C ALA A 180 -16.21 24.96 -37.90
N ARG A 181 -17.43 25.17 -37.40
CA ARG A 181 -17.69 26.04 -36.26
C ARG A 181 -17.37 25.29 -34.97
N ILE A 182 -16.21 25.60 -34.38
CA ILE A 182 -15.73 24.99 -33.14
C ILE A 182 -15.89 25.98 -31.99
N VAL A 183 -16.63 25.60 -30.96
CA VAL A 183 -16.80 26.37 -29.73
C VAL A 183 -15.93 25.80 -28.62
N VAL A 184 -15.01 26.62 -28.10
CA VAL A 184 -14.23 26.29 -26.90
C VAL A 184 -14.98 26.82 -25.69
N MET A 185 -15.44 25.92 -24.84
CA MET A 185 -16.23 26.25 -23.66
C MET A 185 -15.32 26.86 -22.58
N PRO A 186 -15.74 27.97 -21.94
CA PRO A 186 -14.96 28.60 -20.87
C PRO A 186 -15.04 27.82 -19.55
N ASP A 187 -16.15 27.12 -19.32
CA ASP A 187 -16.34 26.24 -18.18
C ASP A 187 -15.75 24.85 -18.49
N ASN A 188 -14.81 24.40 -17.67
CA ASN A 188 -14.21 23.07 -17.74
C ASN A 188 -14.49 22.21 -16.50
N THR A 189 -15.41 22.65 -15.65
CA THR A 189 -15.75 21.99 -14.39
C THR A 189 -16.66 20.77 -14.60
N PHE A 190 -17.22 20.58 -15.80
CA PHE A 190 -18.12 19.46 -16.06
C PHE A 190 -17.41 18.10 -16.31
N LEU A 191 -16.08 18.07 -16.32
CA LEU A 191 -15.27 16.90 -16.69
C LEU A 191 -13.95 16.85 -15.91
N VAL A 192 -13.64 15.68 -15.36
CA VAL A 192 -12.31 15.37 -14.79
C VAL A 192 -11.84 14.06 -15.38
N ALA A 193 -10.68 14.07 -16.03
CA ALA A 193 -10.11 12.89 -16.66
C ALA A 193 -9.18 12.12 -15.70
N LEU A 194 -9.20 10.80 -15.73
CA LEU A 194 -8.36 10.00 -14.83
C LEU A 194 -6.99 9.64 -15.42
N VAL A 195 -5.98 9.63 -14.55
CA VAL A 195 -4.62 9.18 -14.84
C VAL A 195 -4.37 7.83 -14.16
N HIS A 196 -4.11 6.79 -14.93
CA HIS A 196 -3.78 5.45 -14.46
C HIS A 196 -2.95 4.67 -15.49
N GLY A 197 -2.24 3.62 -15.05
CA GLY A 197 -1.31 2.85 -15.90
C GLY A 197 -1.92 2.15 -17.12
N ALA A 198 -3.25 2.15 -17.26
CA ALA A 198 -3.98 1.55 -18.37
C ALA A 198 -4.62 2.57 -19.34
N ASN A 199 -4.30 3.86 -19.25
CA ASN A 199 -4.76 4.86 -20.22
C ASN A 199 -4.22 4.54 -21.63
N THR A 200 -5.05 4.73 -22.68
CA THR A 200 -4.66 4.50 -24.08
C THR A 200 -3.57 5.47 -24.57
N SER A 201 -3.59 6.71 -24.06
CA SER A 201 -2.58 7.73 -24.34
C SER A 201 -1.78 8.03 -23.07
N PRO A 202 -0.45 7.83 -23.06
CA PRO A 202 0.38 8.14 -21.90
C PRO A 202 0.32 9.64 -21.54
N LYS A 203 -0.01 9.94 -20.28
CA LYS A 203 -0.08 11.34 -19.80
C LYS A 203 1.30 11.82 -19.37
N ARG A 204 1.87 12.76 -20.12
CA ARG A 204 3.18 13.37 -19.83
C ARG A 204 3.02 14.56 -18.88
N VAL A 205 2.66 14.27 -17.63
CA VAL A 205 2.31 15.27 -16.60
C VAL A 205 3.45 16.21 -16.19
N ARG A 206 4.65 16.04 -16.75
CA ARG A 206 5.84 16.90 -16.54
C ARG A 206 6.04 17.96 -17.63
N ASP A 207 5.25 17.93 -18.70
CA ASP A 207 5.37 18.89 -19.81
C ASP A 207 4.82 20.28 -19.41
N ARG A 208 5.32 21.36 -20.03
CA ARG A 208 4.96 22.77 -19.72
C ARG A 208 3.47 23.14 -19.87
N ALA A 209 2.70 22.25 -20.52
CA ALA A 209 1.26 22.39 -20.68
C ALA A 209 0.47 21.86 -19.48
N TRP A 210 1.11 21.15 -18.55
CA TRP A 210 0.50 20.61 -17.34
C TRP A 210 0.84 21.50 -16.15
N GLU A 211 -0.17 21.91 -15.43
CA GLU A 211 -0.05 22.75 -14.24
C GLU A 211 -0.57 21.97 -13.05
N VAL A 212 0.24 21.79 -12.01
CA VAL A 212 -0.19 21.10 -10.80
C VAL A 212 -1.33 21.90 -10.15
N ARG A 213 -2.34 21.20 -9.65
CA ARG A 213 -3.49 21.77 -8.95
C ARG A 213 -3.63 21.18 -7.56
N ASN A 214 -4.24 21.93 -6.66
CA ASN A 214 -4.62 21.38 -5.36
C ASN A 214 -5.73 20.33 -5.59
N PRO A 215 -5.55 19.07 -5.17
CA PRO A 215 -6.56 18.03 -5.31
C PRO A 215 -7.90 18.40 -4.67
N GLU A 216 -7.94 19.28 -3.67
CA GLU A 216 -9.17 19.80 -3.07
C GLU A 216 -10.07 20.53 -4.06
N GLN A 217 -9.50 21.18 -5.08
CA GLN A 217 -10.29 21.84 -6.13
C GLN A 217 -11.09 20.81 -6.92
N ILE A 218 -10.45 19.68 -7.26
CA ILE A 218 -11.09 18.56 -7.93
C ILE A 218 -12.06 17.84 -6.97
N ARG A 219 -11.73 17.70 -5.69
CA ARG A 219 -12.63 17.15 -4.66
C ARG A 219 -13.91 17.95 -4.54
N ASN A 220 -13.80 19.27 -4.44
CA ASN A 220 -14.96 20.16 -4.35
C ASN A 220 -15.82 20.05 -5.61
N LEU A 221 -15.19 19.84 -6.76
CA LEU A 221 -15.88 19.66 -8.02
C LEU A 221 -16.63 18.31 -8.09
N MET A 222 -15.95 17.23 -7.73
CA MET A 222 -16.50 15.87 -7.77
C MET A 222 -17.50 15.61 -6.65
N GLY A 223 -17.46 16.40 -5.58
CA GLY A 223 -18.34 16.30 -4.42
C GLY A 223 -18.32 14.88 -3.85
N ASN A 224 -19.50 14.25 -3.76
CA ASN A 224 -19.66 12.90 -3.23
C ASN A 224 -18.97 11.83 -4.08
N ASP A 225 -18.73 12.08 -5.37
CA ASP A 225 -18.09 11.11 -6.24
C ASP A 225 -16.58 11.03 -6.01
N TRP A 226 -15.98 12.05 -5.38
CA TRP A 226 -14.57 12.03 -5.01
C TRP A 226 -14.20 10.75 -4.23
N ALA A 227 -15.07 10.38 -3.30
CA ALA A 227 -14.92 9.16 -2.50
C ALA A 227 -14.83 7.90 -3.37
N TYR A 228 -15.51 7.83 -4.52
CA TYR A 228 -15.42 6.65 -5.38
C TYR A 228 -14.00 6.43 -5.94
N TYR A 229 -13.34 7.51 -6.35
CA TYR A 229 -12.03 7.42 -6.99
C TYR A 229 -10.90 7.36 -5.97
N ILE A 230 -11.14 7.90 -4.79
CA ILE A 230 -10.12 8.06 -3.75
C ILE A 230 -10.30 7.02 -2.62
N MET A 231 -11.45 6.34 -2.56
CA MET A 231 -11.71 5.22 -1.66
C MET A 231 -11.92 3.91 -2.46
N GLU A 232 -10.84 3.14 -2.61
CA GLU A 232 -10.93 1.69 -2.38
C GLU A 232 -10.74 1.39 -0.89
N SER A 233 -11.67 1.91 -0.08
CA SER A 233 -11.88 1.55 1.32
C SER A 233 -13.32 1.87 1.72
N GLN A 234 -14.29 1.03 1.31
CA GLN A 234 -15.28 0.42 2.21
C GLN A 234 -16.24 -0.56 1.48
N PRO A 235 -16.67 -1.64 2.18
CA PRO A 235 -17.57 -2.71 1.73
C PRO A 235 -19.06 -2.32 1.76
N SER A 236 -19.89 -3.15 1.11
CA SER A 236 -21.35 -3.09 0.96
C SER A 236 -22.15 -2.31 2.04
N MET A 237 -22.84 -1.25 1.62
CA MET A 237 -23.92 -0.62 2.41
C MET A 237 -25.11 -1.58 2.60
N ARG A 238 -25.36 -2.01 3.84
CA ARG A 238 -26.72 -2.30 4.33
C ARG A 238 -27.13 -1.17 5.27
N ARG A 239 -28.28 -0.55 5.01
CA ARG A 239 -28.88 0.49 5.88
C ARG A 239 -29.65 -0.18 7.01
N ASP A 240 -29.49 0.30 8.25
CA ASP A 240 -30.46 0.07 9.32
C ASP A 240 -31.44 1.25 9.45
N SER A 241 -32.51 1.03 10.22
CA SER A 241 -33.79 1.73 10.11
C SER A 241 -33.97 2.96 11.01
N THR A 242 -32.91 3.56 11.57
CA THR A 242 -33.09 4.56 12.65
C THR A 242 -32.38 5.91 12.49
N GLY A 243 -31.74 6.20 11.35
CA GLY A 243 -31.58 7.58 10.87
C GLY A 243 -30.91 8.62 11.78
N ASN A 244 -30.01 8.24 12.70
CA ASN A 244 -29.26 9.20 13.51
C ASN A 244 -27.79 9.31 13.05
N ARG A 245 -27.33 10.56 12.87
CA ARG A 245 -25.94 10.94 12.62
C ARG A 245 -25.14 10.85 13.92
N GLN A 246 -24.08 10.05 13.95
CA GLN A 246 -22.98 10.22 14.89
C GLN A 246 -21.86 11.03 14.20
N THR A 247 -21.32 12.00 14.92
CA THR A 247 -20.15 12.83 14.56
C THR A 247 -18.91 11.98 14.38
N GLU A 248 -18.17 12.21 13.29
CA GLU A 248 -16.96 11.46 12.92
C GLU A 248 -15.78 11.82 13.86
N GLU A 249 -15.34 10.82 14.63
CA GLU A 249 -14.06 10.81 15.33
C GLU A 249 -12.91 10.63 14.32
N GLN A 250 -11.80 11.32 14.60
CA GLN A 250 -10.52 11.29 13.88
C GLN A 250 -10.04 9.84 13.66
N GLN A 251 -9.85 9.39 12.42
CA GLN A 251 -9.14 8.14 12.15
C GLN A 251 -7.63 8.37 12.27
N GLN A 252 -7.14 8.33 13.51
CA GLN A 252 -5.81 7.80 13.83
C GLN A 252 -5.64 6.44 13.14
N LEU A 253 -4.40 6.08 12.74
CA LEU A 253 -4.06 4.68 12.52
C LEU A 253 -4.64 3.89 13.70
N PRO A 254 -5.47 2.86 13.47
CA PRO A 254 -6.07 2.13 14.58
C PRO A 254 -4.93 1.67 15.50
N PRO A 255 -5.03 1.90 16.82
CA PRO A 255 -3.96 1.59 17.74
C PRO A 255 -3.53 0.15 17.53
N MET A 256 -2.22 -0.08 17.49
CA MET A 256 -1.65 -1.40 17.28
C MET A 256 -2.31 -2.38 18.24
N PHE A 257 -2.93 -3.42 17.69
CA PHE A 257 -3.58 -4.45 18.48
C PHE A 257 -2.57 -5.05 19.47
N LYS A 258 -2.83 -4.89 20.76
CA LYS A 258 -2.00 -5.49 21.81
C LYS A 258 -2.38 -6.95 21.95
N VAL A 259 -1.42 -7.83 21.66
CA VAL A 259 -1.58 -9.26 21.87
C VAL A 259 -1.47 -9.58 23.36
N GLU A 260 -2.36 -10.43 23.86
CA GLU A 260 -2.32 -10.87 25.26
C GLU A 260 -1.01 -11.61 25.56
N GLU A 261 -0.39 -11.31 26.70
CA GLU A 261 0.90 -11.91 27.12
C GLU A 261 0.87 -13.45 27.20
N THR A 262 -0.33 -14.04 27.35
CA THR A 262 -0.54 -15.48 27.41
C THR A 262 -0.59 -16.16 26.03
N THR A 263 -0.61 -15.39 24.94
CA THR A 263 -0.66 -15.93 23.57
C THR A 263 0.67 -16.58 23.20
N LYS A 264 0.66 -17.88 22.87
CA LYS A 264 1.86 -18.62 22.48
C LYS A 264 1.78 -18.98 21.00
N VAL A 265 2.74 -18.49 20.22
CA VAL A 265 2.79 -18.74 18.78
C VAL A 265 3.98 -19.64 18.45
N SER A 266 3.76 -20.68 17.65
CA SER A 266 4.84 -21.42 16.99
C SER A 266 4.79 -21.22 15.48
N ILE A 267 5.89 -20.78 14.91
CA ILE A 267 6.07 -20.56 13.48
C ILE A 267 6.94 -21.69 12.93
N GLY A 268 6.37 -22.51 12.04
CA GLY A 268 7.12 -23.52 11.29
C GLY A 268 7.43 -23.02 9.88
N ILE A 269 8.71 -22.89 9.55
CA ILE A 269 9.17 -22.49 8.22
C ILE A 269 9.47 -23.76 7.41
N HIS A 270 8.74 -23.99 6.32
CA HIS A 270 8.97 -25.13 5.41
C HIS A 270 10.19 -24.87 4.52
N VAL A 271 11.21 -25.72 4.65
CA VAL A 271 12.51 -25.57 3.99
C VAL A 271 12.79 -26.75 3.08
N THR A 272 12.80 -26.51 1.76
CA THR A 272 13.11 -27.54 0.74
C THR A 272 14.35 -27.20 -0.08
N ASP A 273 14.44 -25.97 -0.59
CA ASP A 273 15.51 -25.52 -1.48
C ASP A 273 15.83 -24.04 -1.22
N ASP A 274 17.01 -23.61 -1.69
CA ASP A 274 17.46 -22.21 -1.73
C ASP A 274 17.58 -21.53 -0.36
N GLY A 275 18.78 -21.66 0.23
CA GLY A 275 19.10 -21.10 1.55
C GLY A 275 18.99 -19.58 1.64
N ALA A 276 19.11 -18.83 0.54
CA ALA A 276 18.96 -17.38 0.56
C ALA A 276 17.52 -16.96 0.87
N ARG A 277 16.53 -17.70 0.38
CA ARG A 277 15.11 -17.48 0.70
C ARG A 277 14.83 -17.73 2.18
N LEU A 278 15.45 -18.77 2.74
CA LEU A 278 15.29 -19.10 4.16
C LEU A 278 15.84 -17.96 5.01
N LEU A 279 17.06 -17.51 4.72
CA LEU A 279 17.68 -16.39 5.43
C LEU A 279 16.83 -15.12 5.33
N ALA A 280 16.30 -14.79 4.14
CA ALA A 280 15.43 -13.64 3.96
C ALA A 280 14.12 -13.74 4.77
N SER A 281 13.50 -14.93 4.80
CA SER A 281 12.27 -15.16 5.58
C SER A 281 12.53 -15.03 7.07
N CYS A 282 13.63 -15.61 7.55
CA CYS A 282 14.05 -15.48 8.94
C CYS A 282 14.36 -14.03 9.30
N ALA A 283 15.02 -13.27 8.43
CA ALA A 283 15.30 -11.85 8.63
C ALA A 283 14.02 -11.01 8.66
N ALA A 284 13.04 -11.29 7.80
CA ALA A 284 11.76 -10.59 7.80
C ALA A 284 10.91 -10.91 9.04
N ILE A 285 10.82 -12.19 9.42
CA ILE A 285 10.19 -12.61 10.68
C ILE A 285 10.87 -11.91 11.85
N ALA A 286 12.20 -11.87 11.85
CA ALA A 286 12.97 -11.17 12.86
C ALA A 286 12.65 -9.68 12.93
N ALA A 287 12.70 -8.98 11.80
CA ALA A 287 12.50 -7.53 11.74
C ALA A 287 11.07 -7.10 12.12
N HIS A 288 10.06 -7.93 11.84
CA HIS A 288 8.67 -7.51 11.85
C HIS A 288 7.76 -8.28 12.81
N THR A 289 8.33 -9.14 13.66
CA THR A 289 7.59 -9.88 14.69
C THR A 289 7.92 -9.32 16.06
N SER A 290 6.97 -8.60 16.66
CA SER A 290 7.17 -7.97 17.98
C SER A 290 6.84 -8.90 19.15
N ILE A 291 6.12 -9.98 18.88
CA ILE A 291 5.61 -10.95 19.87
C ILE A 291 6.60 -12.07 20.05
N GLN A 292 6.66 -12.57 21.28
CA GLN A 292 7.50 -13.69 21.65
C GLN A 292 7.00 -15.00 20.97
N THR A 293 7.74 -15.51 19.98
CA THR A 293 7.35 -16.70 19.19
C THR A 293 8.40 -17.79 19.19
N GLU A 294 7.96 -19.05 19.23
CA GLU A 294 8.80 -20.20 18.91
C GLU A 294 8.94 -20.29 17.38
N VAL A 295 10.15 -20.52 16.87
CA VAL A 295 10.37 -20.72 15.43
C VAL A 295 11.07 -22.06 15.20
N LEU A 296 10.48 -22.89 14.36
CA LEU A 296 10.97 -24.20 13.97
C LEU A 296 11.32 -24.20 12.48
N LEU A 297 12.53 -24.62 12.14
CA LEU A 297 12.95 -24.85 10.76
C LEU A 297 12.57 -26.26 10.37
N LEU A 298 11.54 -26.41 9.53
CA LEU A 298 10.97 -27.67 9.07
C LEU A 298 11.70 -28.12 7.79
N ALA A 299 12.86 -28.76 7.96
CA ALA A 299 13.67 -29.25 6.84
C ALA A 299 12.99 -30.45 6.16
N ASP A 300 12.75 -30.38 4.86
CA ASP A 300 12.01 -31.39 4.11
C ASP A 300 12.79 -31.78 2.86
N GLY A 301 13.72 -32.73 3.01
CA GLY A 301 14.72 -33.05 1.99
C GLY A 301 15.43 -31.80 1.46
N ALA A 302 15.96 -31.01 2.40
CA ALA A 302 16.65 -29.75 2.14
C ALA A 302 17.93 -29.98 1.31
N ASP A 303 18.17 -29.12 0.32
CA ASP A 303 19.40 -29.17 -0.47
C ASP A 303 20.62 -28.62 0.30
N GLU A 304 21.83 -28.75 -0.27
CA GLU A 304 23.07 -28.28 0.36
C GLU A 304 23.05 -26.78 0.70
N SER A 305 22.37 -25.96 -0.11
CA SER A 305 22.26 -24.52 0.12
C SER A 305 21.37 -24.23 1.32
N ALA A 306 20.22 -24.89 1.42
CA ALA A 306 19.31 -24.80 2.53
C ALA A 306 19.94 -25.34 3.82
N GLU A 307 20.65 -26.46 3.77
CA GLU A 307 21.38 -27.01 4.92
C GLU A 307 22.47 -26.05 5.43
N SER A 308 23.21 -25.41 4.51
CA SER A 308 24.18 -24.36 4.87
C SER A 308 23.53 -23.15 5.55
N ALA A 309 22.34 -22.75 5.09
CA ALA A 309 21.58 -21.68 5.74
C ALA A 309 21.04 -22.09 7.12
N ILE A 310 20.52 -23.31 7.26
CA ILE A 310 20.06 -23.87 8.54
C ILE A 310 21.22 -23.88 9.55
N ALA A 311 22.42 -24.27 9.14
CA ALA A 311 23.60 -24.29 10.00
C ALA A 311 24.00 -22.90 10.53
N GLN A 312 23.66 -21.82 9.82
CA GLN A 312 23.88 -20.44 10.25
C GLN A 312 22.82 -19.95 11.24
N LEU A 313 21.65 -20.59 11.26
CA LEU A 313 20.48 -20.20 12.03
C LEU A 313 20.37 -21.00 13.33
N THR A 314 21.46 -21.07 14.09
CA THR A 314 21.58 -21.89 15.32
C THR A 314 20.63 -21.48 16.44
N GLN A 315 20.06 -20.27 16.36
CA GLN A 315 19.03 -19.82 17.27
C GLN A 315 17.72 -20.61 17.13
N PHE A 316 17.36 -21.09 15.93
CA PHE A 316 16.09 -21.75 15.67
C PHE A 316 16.18 -23.27 15.84
N ARG A 317 15.09 -23.90 16.32
CA ARG A 317 15.01 -25.36 16.45
C ARG A 317 14.84 -25.99 15.06
N ARG A 318 15.79 -26.84 14.65
CA ARG A 318 15.67 -27.64 13.42
C ARG A 318 14.94 -28.95 13.71
N ILE A 319 13.91 -29.26 12.92
CA ILE A 319 13.23 -30.57 12.86
C ILE A 319 12.87 -30.87 11.41
N GLY A 320 12.71 -32.13 11.02
CA GLY A 320 12.45 -32.40 9.60
C GLY A 320 12.58 -33.86 9.17
N PHE A 321 12.65 -34.04 7.85
CA PHE A 321 12.78 -35.32 7.16
C PHE A 321 14.00 -35.30 6.23
N GLU A 322 14.77 -36.40 6.21
CA GLU A 322 15.88 -36.57 5.27
C GLU A 322 15.39 -36.64 3.83
N ALA A 323 14.30 -37.38 3.60
CA ALA A 323 13.62 -37.45 2.30
C ALA A 323 12.41 -36.51 2.28
N ARG A 324 12.12 -35.95 1.10
CA ARG A 324 10.97 -35.06 0.91
C ARG A 324 9.66 -35.80 1.13
N ARG A 325 8.80 -35.21 1.96
CA ARG A 325 7.42 -35.67 2.23
C ARG A 325 6.37 -34.63 1.88
N GLY A 326 6.75 -33.36 1.76
CA GLY A 326 5.90 -32.27 1.32
C GLY A 326 5.26 -31.47 2.47
N ALA A 327 4.63 -30.36 2.08
CA ALA A 327 4.01 -29.41 2.99
C ALA A 327 3.04 -30.00 4.03
N PRO A 328 2.12 -30.94 3.69
CA PRO A 328 1.21 -31.50 4.70
C PRO A 328 1.93 -32.28 5.80
N ALA A 329 3.03 -32.99 5.48
CA ALA A 329 3.82 -33.71 6.47
C ALA A 329 4.56 -32.75 7.41
N CYS A 330 5.10 -31.65 6.88
CA CYS A 330 5.73 -30.60 7.69
C CYS A 330 4.71 -29.84 8.55
N PHE A 331 3.50 -29.57 8.03
CA PHE A 331 2.41 -29.00 8.82
C PHE A 331 2.01 -29.93 9.98
N ASN A 332 1.90 -31.23 9.73
CA ASN A 332 1.63 -32.23 10.78
C ASN A 332 2.76 -32.30 11.82
N LEU A 333 4.02 -32.16 11.38
CA LEU A 333 5.16 -32.09 12.29
C LEU A 333 5.11 -30.84 13.18
N LEU A 334 4.77 -29.68 12.62
CA LEU A 334 4.54 -28.45 13.39
C LEU A 334 3.37 -28.62 14.39
N ALA A 335 2.28 -29.26 13.97
CA ALA A 335 1.12 -29.52 14.83
C ALA A 335 1.48 -30.33 16.09
N ARG A 336 2.41 -31.27 15.95
CA ARG A 336 2.88 -32.14 17.04
C ARG A 336 3.94 -31.48 17.91
N GLU A 337 4.93 -30.83 17.29
CA GLU A 337 6.13 -30.36 18.00
C GLU A 337 6.04 -28.91 18.46
N GLY A 338 5.20 -28.09 17.81
CA GLY A 338 5.02 -26.69 18.20
C GLY A 338 4.34 -26.58 19.56
N LEU A 339 4.79 -25.65 20.39
CA LEU A 339 4.30 -25.41 21.75
C LEU A 339 3.16 -24.38 21.84
N GLY A 340 2.92 -23.64 20.76
CA GLY A 340 1.94 -22.56 20.69
C GLY A 340 0.49 -23.02 20.65
N ASN A 341 -0.42 -22.19 21.14
CA ASN A 341 -1.86 -22.38 20.91
C ASN A 341 -2.28 -21.85 19.51
N ILE A 342 -1.44 -21.03 18.89
CA ILE A 342 -1.54 -20.60 17.49
C ILE A 342 -0.33 -21.15 16.74
N LEU A 343 -0.58 -21.84 15.62
CA LEU A 343 0.47 -22.38 14.76
C LEU A 343 0.45 -21.66 13.42
N ILE A 344 1.63 -21.26 12.95
CA ILE A 344 1.81 -20.55 11.68
C ILE A 344 2.75 -21.40 10.82
N PHE A 345 2.21 -21.92 9.73
CA PHE A 345 3.00 -22.62 8.73
C PHE A 345 3.32 -21.66 7.59
N ILE A 346 4.61 -21.43 7.33
CA ILE A 346 5.06 -20.46 6.34
C ILE A 346 6.08 -21.08 5.39
N GLU A 347 6.01 -20.74 4.11
CA GLU A 347 6.99 -21.22 3.12
C GLU A 347 8.29 -20.41 3.17
N SER A 348 9.43 -21.04 2.85
CA SER A 348 10.67 -20.32 2.58
C SER A 348 10.53 -19.37 1.38
N GLY A 349 10.75 -18.08 1.60
CA GLY A 349 10.57 -16.98 0.66
C GLY A 349 9.29 -16.16 0.89
N ALA A 350 8.54 -16.43 1.96
CA ALA A 350 7.51 -15.53 2.44
C ALA A 350 8.10 -14.55 3.46
N LEU A 351 7.91 -13.25 3.19
CA LEU A 351 8.55 -12.14 3.89
C LEU A 351 7.47 -11.28 4.54
N PRO A 352 7.21 -11.46 5.85
CA PRO A 352 6.22 -10.66 6.54
C PRO A 352 6.59 -9.19 6.62
N GLY A 353 5.62 -8.29 6.51
CA GLY A 353 5.82 -6.87 6.78
C GLY A 353 5.46 -6.47 8.22
N PRO A 354 5.69 -5.21 8.61
CA PRO A 354 5.33 -4.70 9.94
C PRO A 354 3.85 -4.96 10.29
N GLY A 355 3.59 -5.37 11.54
CA GLY A 355 2.23 -5.56 12.08
C GLY A 355 1.48 -6.81 11.56
N TRP A 356 2.16 -7.70 10.83
CA TRP A 356 1.53 -8.87 10.21
C TRP A 356 0.94 -9.82 11.26
N LEU A 357 1.71 -10.15 12.30
CA LEU A 357 1.33 -11.17 13.27
C LEU A 357 0.19 -10.69 14.17
N GLU A 358 0.27 -9.44 14.62
CA GLU A 358 -0.77 -8.75 15.39
C GLU A 358 -2.09 -8.76 14.61
N SER A 359 -2.04 -8.48 13.30
CA SER A 359 -3.22 -8.51 12.43
C SER A 359 -3.80 -9.92 12.26
N LEU A 360 -2.96 -10.95 12.15
CA LEU A 360 -3.41 -12.35 12.04
C LEU A 360 -4.06 -12.82 13.36
N ILE A 361 -3.45 -12.51 14.50
CA ILE A 361 -3.99 -12.85 15.83
C ILE A 361 -5.28 -12.07 16.10
N HIS A 362 -5.32 -10.80 15.71
CA HIS A 362 -6.53 -10.01 15.79
C HIS A 362 -7.68 -10.67 15.03
N ALA A 363 -7.44 -11.10 13.79
CA ALA A 363 -8.44 -11.79 12.98
C ALA A 363 -8.94 -13.10 13.63
N LEU A 364 -8.05 -13.86 14.28
CA LEU A 364 -8.44 -15.02 15.09
C LEU A 364 -9.33 -14.61 16.28
N SER A 365 -9.05 -13.48 16.93
CA SER A 365 -9.78 -13.03 18.13
C SER A 365 -11.18 -12.47 17.85
N GLN A 366 -11.43 -11.98 16.62
CA GLN A 366 -12.70 -11.35 16.22
C GLN A 366 -13.92 -12.27 16.35
N ASN A 367 -13.73 -13.58 16.21
CA ASN A 367 -14.79 -14.56 16.39
C ASN A 367 -14.16 -15.87 16.86
N SER A 368 -14.74 -16.50 17.89
CA SER A 368 -14.26 -17.80 18.39
C SER A 368 -14.28 -18.90 17.33
N SER A 369 -15.13 -18.78 16.30
CA SER A 369 -15.19 -19.71 15.18
C SER A 369 -14.09 -19.47 14.15
N ASN A 370 -13.36 -18.36 14.18
CA ASN A 370 -12.23 -18.11 13.27
C ASN A 370 -11.07 -19.03 13.66
N GLY A 371 -10.98 -20.16 12.97
CA GLY A 371 -10.00 -21.21 13.25
C GLY A 371 -8.75 -21.12 12.41
N LEU A 372 -8.84 -20.53 11.22
CA LEU A 372 -7.75 -20.48 10.23
C LEU A 372 -7.65 -19.08 9.63
N VAL A 373 -6.43 -18.59 9.44
CA VAL A 373 -6.19 -17.24 8.91
C VAL A 373 -5.06 -17.23 7.88
N GLY A 374 -5.19 -16.41 6.85
CA GLY A 374 -4.09 -16.06 5.95
C GLY A 374 -3.99 -14.55 5.69
N PRO A 375 -2.81 -14.04 5.28
CA PRO A 375 -2.57 -12.62 5.04
C PRO A 375 -2.88 -12.20 3.60
N SER A 376 -2.92 -10.89 3.36
CA SER A 376 -2.76 -10.27 2.04
C SER A 376 -1.35 -10.47 1.49
N THR A 377 -1.22 -10.49 0.16
CA THR A 377 0.07 -10.71 -0.52
C THR A 377 0.12 -10.08 -1.93
N ASN A 378 1.31 -10.10 -2.51
CA ASN A 378 1.57 -9.76 -3.92
C ASN A 378 1.40 -10.94 -4.87
N ARG A 379 1.39 -12.19 -4.37
CA ARG A 379 1.25 -13.36 -5.23
C ARG A 379 0.41 -14.44 -4.56
N SER A 380 -0.82 -14.55 -5.02
CA SER A 380 -1.69 -15.70 -4.79
C SER A 380 -2.63 -15.87 -5.98
N TRP A 381 -3.17 -17.08 -6.15
CA TRP A 381 -4.20 -17.38 -7.14
C TRP A 381 -5.61 -16.92 -6.69
N ASN A 382 -5.78 -16.56 -5.41
CA ASN A 382 -7.07 -16.18 -4.83
C ASN A 382 -7.11 -14.69 -4.41
N MET A 383 -8.20 -14.30 -3.73
CA MET A 383 -8.47 -12.93 -3.30
C MET A 383 -7.42 -12.32 -2.35
N GLN A 384 -6.53 -13.11 -1.77
CA GLN A 384 -5.43 -12.61 -0.93
C GLN A 384 -4.39 -11.85 -1.76
N CYS A 385 -4.36 -12.01 -3.09
CA CYS A 385 -3.49 -11.26 -4.00
C CYS A 385 -4.06 -9.85 -4.26
N VAL A 386 -3.73 -8.89 -3.39
CA VAL A 386 -4.22 -7.50 -3.48
C VAL A 386 -3.13 -6.48 -3.82
N PHE A 387 -1.86 -6.91 -3.88
CA PHE A 387 -0.71 -6.05 -4.22
C PHE A 387 0.19 -6.67 -5.32
N PRO A 388 -0.33 -7.02 -6.52
CA PRO A 388 0.39 -7.84 -7.50
C PRO A 388 1.71 -7.24 -8.02
N ASN A 389 1.86 -5.92 -7.90
CA ASN A 389 3.03 -5.18 -8.38
C ASN A 389 4.04 -4.83 -7.28
N ALA A 390 3.77 -5.23 -6.03
CA ALA A 390 4.70 -4.96 -4.93
C ALA A 390 6.04 -5.66 -5.18
N LYS A 391 7.11 -5.02 -4.75
CA LYS A 391 8.48 -5.51 -4.84
C LYS A 391 9.01 -5.83 -3.44
N THR A 392 10.11 -6.57 -3.38
CA THR A 392 10.82 -6.82 -2.12
C THR A 392 11.26 -5.53 -1.44
N SER A 393 11.56 -4.48 -2.20
CA SER A 393 11.95 -3.16 -1.67
C SER A 393 10.83 -2.36 -1.03
N ASP A 394 9.58 -2.79 -1.23
CA ASP A 394 8.40 -2.00 -0.87
C ASP A 394 7.57 -2.71 0.21
N ILE A 395 8.11 -3.76 0.87
CA ILE A 395 7.34 -4.62 1.79
C ILE A 395 6.74 -3.80 2.93
N SER A 396 7.54 -2.97 3.60
CA SER A 396 7.08 -2.13 4.71
C SER A 396 6.11 -1.04 4.27
N ALA A 397 6.30 -0.47 3.08
CA ALA A 397 5.35 0.49 2.51
C ALA A 397 4.01 -0.19 2.15
N THR A 398 4.08 -1.39 1.57
CA THR A 398 2.90 -2.17 1.17
C THR A 398 2.13 -2.68 2.39
N ALA A 399 2.81 -3.08 3.46
CA ALA A 399 2.17 -3.44 4.73
C ALA A 399 1.42 -2.26 5.35
N ARG A 400 2.02 -1.07 5.37
CA ARG A 400 1.35 0.17 5.80
C ARG A 400 0.17 0.52 4.90
N ALA A 401 0.29 0.32 3.58
CA ALA A 401 -0.82 0.49 2.65
C ALA A 401 -1.94 -0.52 2.91
N ALA A 402 -1.62 -1.78 3.24
CA ALA A 402 -2.61 -2.80 3.62
C ALA A 402 -3.35 -2.42 4.91
N GLN A 403 -2.61 -2.01 5.95
CA GLN A 403 -3.19 -1.55 7.22
C GLN A 403 -4.07 -0.31 7.02
N SER A 404 -3.62 0.66 6.21
CA SER A 404 -4.38 1.87 5.93
C SER A 404 -5.63 1.60 5.09
N ARG A 405 -5.51 0.70 4.09
CA ARG A 405 -6.61 0.34 3.18
C ARG A 405 -7.71 -0.44 3.86
N PHE A 406 -7.32 -1.41 4.70
CA PHE A 406 -8.27 -2.37 5.24
C PHE A 406 -8.57 -2.18 6.72
N GLY A 407 -7.77 -1.42 7.47
CA GLY A 407 -7.77 -1.48 8.92
C GLY A 407 -7.70 -2.94 9.39
N TYR A 408 -8.27 -3.26 10.54
CA TYR A 408 -8.34 -4.65 11.01
C TYR A 408 -9.48 -5.49 10.39
N SER A 409 -9.87 -5.21 9.13
CA SER A 409 -10.94 -5.94 8.46
C SER A 409 -10.59 -7.41 8.22
N VAL A 410 -11.60 -8.25 8.41
CA VAL A 410 -11.52 -9.71 8.26
C VAL A 410 -12.58 -10.16 7.26
N ARG A 411 -12.18 -10.93 6.24
CA ARG A 411 -13.10 -11.47 5.22
C ARG A 411 -13.15 -12.99 5.30
N THR A 412 -14.33 -13.60 5.20
CA THR A 412 -14.44 -15.07 5.09
C THR A 412 -13.98 -15.56 3.72
N MET A 413 -13.42 -16.78 3.68
CA MET A 413 -13.02 -17.45 2.44
C MET A 413 -14.16 -18.25 1.79
N GLU A 414 -15.38 -18.17 2.33
CA GLU A 414 -16.59 -18.70 1.70
C GLU A 414 -16.73 -18.22 0.25
N PRO A 415 -17.18 -19.08 -0.69
CA PRO A 415 -17.62 -20.48 -0.52
C PRO A 415 -16.53 -21.52 -0.83
N LEU A 416 -15.33 -21.09 -1.21
CA LEU A 416 -14.22 -22.00 -1.56
C LEU A 416 -13.44 -22.45 -0.32
N TYR A 417 -13.51 -21.64 0.74
CA TYR A 417 -12.84 -21.80 2.03
C TYR A 417 -11.31 -21.85 1.95
N CYS A 418 -10.72 -21.66 0.77
CA CYS A 418 -9.29 -21.88 0.57
C CYS A 418 -8.44 -20.66 0.89
N LEU A 419 -7.63 -20.77 1.93
CA LEU A 419 -6.46 -19.91 2.16
C LEU A 419 -5.27 -20.41 1.33
N SER A 420 -4.38 -19.49 0.98
CA SER A 420 -3.12 -19.83 0.32
C SER A 420 -2.13 -20.45 1.31
N ASP A 421 -1.38 -21.44 0.85
CA ASP A 421 -0.45 -22.25 1.65
C ASP A 421 0.82 -21.54 2.13
N PHE A 422 1.22 -20.44 1.48
CA PHE A 422 2.49 -19.76 1.75
C PHE A 422 2.62 -19.16 3.15
N CYS A 423 1.49 -18.83 3.79
CA CYS A 423 1.40 -18.34 5.16
C CYS A 423 0.02 -18.72 5.70
N TYR A 424 -0.02 -19.83 6.44
CA TYR A 424 -1.22 -20.53 6.83
C TYR A 424 -1.27 -20.65 8.36
N VAL A 425 -2.21 -19.92 8.98
CA VAL A 425 -2.38 -19.87 10.44
C VAL A 425 -3.52 -20.77 10.86
N VAL A 426 -3.34 -21.51 11.95
CA VAL A 426 -4.35 -22.42 12.52
C VAL A 426 -4.34 -22.36 14.05
N ARG A 427 -5.52 -22.39 14.67
CA ARG A 427 -5.64 -22.62 16.12
C ARG A 427 -5.39 -24.08 16.44
N ARG A 428 -4.72 -24.35 17.57
CA ARG A 428 -4.55 -25.72 18.07
C ARG A 428 -5.88 -26.47 18.22
N GLU A 429 -6.92 -25.78 18.67
CA GLU A 429 -8.29 -26.33 18.81
C GLU A 429 -8.87 -26.87 17.49
N VAL A 430 -8.49 -26.29 16.34
CA VAL A 430 -8.91 -26.80 15.02
C VAL A 430 -8.25 -28.14 14.76
N ILE A 431 -6.95 -28.25 15.02
CA ILE A 431 -6.18 -29.50 14.85
C ILE A 431 -6.71 -30.57 15.80
N GLU A 432 -7.03 -30.21 17.05
CA GLU A 432 -7.65 -31.13 18.00
C GLU A 432 -9.04 -31.60 17.51
N ALA A 433 -9.79 -30.74 16.82
CA ALA A 433 -11.12 -31.06 16.29
C ALA A 433 -11.11 -31.90 15.00
N ILE A 434 -10.18 -31.63 14.06
CA ILE A 434 -10.19 -32.24 12.72
C ILE A 434 -8.95 -33.10 12.41
N GLY A 435 -7.96 -33.08 13.30
CA GLY A 435 -6.72 -33.82 13.18
C GLY A 435 -5.78 -33.34 12.07
N ALA A 436 -5.10 -34.28 11.44
CA ALA A 436 -3.96 -34.05 10.55
C ALA A 436 -4.34 -33.46 9.19
N ALA A 437 -3.37 -32.84 8.52
CA ALA A 437 -3.37 -32.67 7.08
C ALA A 437 -3.13 -34.02 6.40
N ASP A 438 -3.73 -34.20 5.22
CA ASP A 438 -3.62 -35.44 4.45
C ASP A 438 -2.26 -35.47 3.74
N GLU A 439 -1.37 -36.35 4.21
CA GLU A 439 0.00 -36.46 3.69
C GLU A 439 0.05 -37.09 2.29
N ASP A 440 -1.03 -37.72 1.82
CA ASP A 440 -1.08 -38.30 0.47
C ASP A 440 -1.05 -37.23 -0.64
N TYR A 441 -1.23 -35.95 -0.31
CA TYR A 441 -0.99 -34.84 -1.25
C TYR A 441 0.50 -34.65 -1.56
N GLY A 442 1.41 -35.17 -0.72
CA GLY A 442 2.86 -35.13 -0.95
C GLY A 442 3.38 -33.71 -1.20
N GLU A 443 4.24 -33.57 -2.21
CA GLU A 443 4.86 -32.29 -2.61
C GLU A 443 3.94 -31.39 -3.47
N GLY A 444 2.74 -31.84 -3.82
CA GLY A 444 1.82 -31.12 -4.69
C GLY A 444 0.81 -30.23 -3.94
N PRO A 445 0.09 -29.35 -4.66
CA PRO A 445 -0.85 -28.42 -4.06
C PRO A 445 -2.17 -29.08 -3.64
N CYS A 446 -3.12 -28.31 -3.11
CA CYS A 446 -4.50 -28.66 -2.72
C CYS A 446 -4.68 -29.27 -1.32
N TRP A 447 -3.60 -29.51 -0.57
CA TRP A 447 -3.70 -30.03 0.81
C TRP A 447 -4.33 -28.98 1.75
N GLU A 448 -4.05 -27.71 1.51
CA GLU A 448 -4.57 -26.56 2.24
C GLU A 448 -6.05 -26.31 1.93
N MET A 449 -6.47 -26.57 0.68
CA MET A 449 -7.88 -26.55 0.28
C MET A 449 -8.66 -27.62 1.04
N ASP A 450 -8.11 -28.84 1.07
CA ASP A 450 -8.69 -29.97 1.81
C ASP A 450 -8.84 -29.66 3.29
N TYR A 451 -7.76 -29.22 3.93
CA TYR A 451 -7.73 -28.88 5.34
C TYR A 451 -8.74 -27.80 5.69
N SER A 452 -8.79 -26.72 4.89
CA SER A 452 -9.70 -25.60 5.12
C SER A 452 -11.17 -25.99 4.96
N VAL A 453 -11.50 -26.87 4.00
CA VAL A 453 -12.88 -27.38 3.84
C VAL A 453 -13.27 -28.26 5.02
N ARG A 454 -12.41 -29.17 5.47
CA ARG A 454 -12.70 -30.00 6.65
C ARG A 454 -12.91 -29.14 7.90
N ALA A 455 -12.09 -28.11 8.08
CA ALA A 455 -12.27 -27.15 9.17
C ALA A 455 -13.61 -26.41 9.07
N ALA A 456 -13.98 -25.90 7.89
CA ALA A 456 -15.28 -25.27 7.64
C ALA A 456 -16.45 -26.21 7.95
N ARG A 457 -16.33 -27.49 7.57
CA ARG A 457 -17.32 -28.52 7.89
C ARG A 457 -17.40 -28.86 9.38
N ALA A 458 -16.31 -28.72 10.10
CA ALA A 458 -16.29 -28.83 11.57
C ALA A 458 -16.86 -27.58 12.29
N GLY A 459 -17.15 -26.49 11.55
CA GLY A 459 -17.68 -25.24 12.10
C GLY A 459 -16.62 -24.14 12.30
N TRP A 460 -15.37 -24.39 11.88
CA TRP A 460 -14.28 -23.43 11.94
C TRP A 460 -14.18 -22.63 10.66
N ARG A 461 -14.21 -21.32 10.75
CA ARG A 461 -14.19 -20.39 9.61
C ARG A 461 -12.76 -20.06 9.21
N PRO A 462 -12.35 -20.36 7.96
CA PRO A 462 -11.15 -19.80 7.36
C PRO A 462 -11.41 -18.35 6.96
N VAL A 463 -10.52 -17.46 7.38
CA VAL A 463 -10.66 -16.01 7.14
C VAL A 463 -9.38 -15.39 6.62
N TRP A 464 -9.51 -14.33 5.85
CA TRP A 464 -8.41 -13.50 5.36
C TRP A 464 -8.30 -12.24 6.23
N ALA A 465 -7.15 -12.08 6.89
CA ALA A 465 -6.79 -10.85 7.60
C ALA A 465 -6.25 -9.85 6.59
N GLN A 466 -7.06 -8.85 6.24
CA GLN A 466 -6.78 -8.02 5.07
C GLN A 466 -5.62 -7.03 5.30
N SER A 467 -5.40 -6.56 6.53
CA SER A 467 -4.25 -5.73 6.88
C SER A 467 -2.93 -6.48 7.02
N ALA A 468 -2.96 -7.76 7.37
CA ALA A 468 -1.74 -8.55 7.48
C ALA A 468 -1.12 -8.67 6.08
N TYR A 469 0.13 -8.22 5.90
CA TYR A 469 0.81 -8.32 4.61
C TYR A 469 2.05 -9.20 4.71
N VAL A 470 2.14 -10.17 3.81
CA VAL A 470 3.31 -11.04 3.65
C VAL A 470 3.65 -11.12 2.16
N TYR A 471 4.83 -10.61 1.80
CA TYR A 471 5.33 -10.68 0.44
C TYR A 471 5.77 -12.10 0.11
N ARG A 472 5.32 -12.65 -1.01
CA ARG A 472 5.66 -13.98 -1.49
C ARG A 472 6.67 -13.89 -2.63
N MET A 473 7.87 -14.42 -2.45
CA MET A 473 8.88 -14.51 -3.51
C MET A 473 8.41 -15.42 -4.66
N PRO A 474 8.91 -15.24 -5.90
CA PRO A 474 8.59 -16.14 -7.01
C PRO A 474 8.95 -17.60 -6.66
N PRO A 475 8.16 -18.61 -7.05
CA PRO A 475 8.52 -20.00 -6.78
C PRO A 475 9.83 -20.37 -7.48
N THR A 476 10.63 -21.24 -6.87
CA THR A 476 11.85 -21.78 -7.52
C THR A 476 11.46 -22.64 -8.71
N GLN A 477 12.34 -22.75 -9.72
CA GLN A 477 12.08 -23.62 -10.88
C GLN A 477 11.87 -25.08 -10.48
N HIS A 478 12.58 -25.53 -9.45
CA HIS A 478 12.42 -26.88 -8.92
C HIS A 478 11.02 -27.07 -8.34
N ARG A 479 10.56 -26.15 -7.50
CA ARG A 479 9.20 -26.17 -6.96
C ARG A 479 8.15 -26.17 -8.07
N MET A 480 8.26 -25.28 -9.06
CA MET A 480 7.30 -25.20 -10.17
C MET A 480 7.14 -26.52 -10.93
N ARG A 481 8.25 -27.24 -11.17
CA ARG A 481 8.20 -28.56 -11.83
C ARG A 481 7.47 -29.60 -10.97
N ARG A 482 7.81 -29.68 -9.68
CA ARG A 482 7.22 -30.66 -8.75
C ARG A 482 5.73 -30.47 -8.57
N GLU A 483 5.29 -29.22 -8.41
CA GLU A 483 3.87 -28.89 -8.32
C GLU A 483 3.14 -29.25 -9.61
N ALA A 484 3.73 -28.98 -10.79
CA ALA A 484 3.15 -29.34 -12.07
C ALA A 484 3.00 -30.86 -12.25
N ASP A 485 4.01 -31.64 -11.83
CA ASP A 485 4.01 -33.11 -11.94
C ASP A 485 2.91 -33.76 -11.08
N SER A 486 2.59 -33.16 -9.92
CA SER A 486 1.63 -33.71 -8.96
C SER A 486 0.23 -33.08 -9.04
N PHE A 487 0.08 -31.95 -9.76
CA PHE A 487 -1.15 -31.14 -9.76
C PHE A 487 -2.40 -31.94 -10.11
N GLU A 488 -2.34 -32.72 -11.18
CA GLU A 488 -3.51 -33.46 -11.69
C GLU A 488 -3.94 -34.57 -10.73
N ALA A 489 -2.97 -35.31 -10.18
CA ALA A 489 -3.23 -36.36 -9.19
C ALA A 489 -3.85 -35.78 -7.91
N ASN A 490 -3.35 -34.64 -7.44
CA ASN A 490 -3.86 -33.96 -6.26
C ASN A 490 -5.25 -33.35 -6.48
N ARG A 491 -5.51 -32.82 -7.68
CA ARG A 491 -6.84 -32.36 -8.08
C ARG A 491 -7.85 -33.50 -8.07
N HIS A 492 -7.47 -34.68 -8.55
CA HIS A 492 -8.30 -35.88 -8.51
C HIS A 492 -8.55 -36.33 -7.07
N ARG A 493 -7.51 -36.34 -6.22
CA ARG A 493 -7.63 -36.63 -4.79
C ARG A 493 -8.64 -35.72 -4.10
N TYR A 494 -8.53 -34.41 -4.34
CA TYR A 494 -9.49 -33.44 -3.80
C TYR A 494 -10.92 -33.75 -4.25
N GLN A 495 -11.14 -34.02 -5.55
CA GLN A 495 -12.47 -34.39 -6.05
C GLN A 495 -13.00 -35.68 -5.42
N ASN A 496 -12.15 -36.68 -5.18
CA ASN A 496 -12.54 -37.93 -4.54
C ASN A 496 -13.01 -37.74 -3.08
N LYS A 497 -12.61 -36.64 -2.43
CA LYS A 497 -12.98 -36.34 -1.04
C LYS A 497 -14.17 -35.39 -0.91
N PHE A 498 -14.37 -34.50 -1.89
CA PHE A 498 -15.35 -33.41 -1.76
C PHE A 498 -16.39 -33.32 -2.89
N CYS A 499 -16.33 -34.19 -3.91
CA CYS A 499 -17.36 -34.27 -4.94
C CYS A 499 -18.35 -35.40 -4.63
N ALA A 500 -19.64 -35.07 -4.46
CA ALA A 500 -20.71 -36.03 -4.18
C ALA A 500 -20.74 -37.16 -5.22
N ARG A 501 -20.58 -36.84 -6.52
CA ARG A 501 -20.58 -37.84 -7.59
C ARG A 501 -19.43 -38.84 -7.49
N GLN A 502 -18.26 -38.39 -7.02
CA GLN A 502 -17.10 -39.26 -6.85
C GLN A 502 -17.32 -40.18 -5.64
N LEU A 503 -17.79 -39.62 -4.52
CA LEU A 503 -18.07 -40.36 -3.30
C LEU A 503 -19.18 -41.43 -3.48
N GLU A 504 -20.18 -41.14 -4.31
CA GLU A 504 -21.27 -42.07 -4.61
C GLU A 504 -20.89 -43.13 -5.67
N GLY A 505 -19.69 -43.07 -6.25
CA GLY A 505 -19.28 -43.96 -7.34
C GLY A 505 -20.01 -43.69 -8.67
N ASN A 506 -20.65 -42.53 -8.80
CA ASN A 506 -21.52 -42.16 -9.91
C ASN A 506 -20.78 -41.46 -11.08
N SER A 507 -19.44 -41.37 -11.05
CA SER A 507 -18.67 -40.69 -12.10
C SER A 507 -17.27 -41.27 -12.27
N GLU A 508 -16.99 -41.87 -13.44
CA GLU A 508 -15.64 -42.28 -13.84
C GLU A 508 -14.77 -41.12 -14.37
N ARG A 509 -15.34 -39.92 -14.52
CA ARG A 509 -14.65 -38.74 -15.07
C ARG A 509 -14.46 -37.65 -14.03
N TYR A 510 -13.25 -37.10 -13.98
CA TYR A 510 -12.93 -35.90 -13.22
C TYR A 510 -13.27 -34.65 -14.03
N ASN A 511 -13.77 -33.63 -13.35
CA ASN A 511 -14.13 -32.37 -13.98
C ASN A 511 -13.05 -31.31 -13.76
N PRO A 512 -12.86 -30.37 -14.70
CA PRO A 512 -11.92 -29.26 -14.52
C PRO A 512 -12.43 -28.17 -13.56
N HIS A 513 -13.69 -28.26 -13.08
CA HIS A 513 -14.28 -27.28 -12.19
C HIS A 513 -14.26 -27.74 -10.72
N CYS A 514 -13.65 -26.95 -9.84
CA CYS A 514 -13.96 -26.95 -8.41
C CYS A 514 -14.36 -25.52 -8.03
N ARG A 515 -15.63 -25.32 -7.65
CA ARG A 515 -16.18 -24.01 -7.26
C ARG A 515 -16.50 -23.95 -5.75
N GLY A 516 -15.92 -24.85 -4.96
CA GLY A 516 -16.30 -25.04 -3.55
C GLY A 516 -17.80 -25.36 -3.43
N GLU A 517 -18.46 -24.81 -2.42
CA GLU A 517 -19.89 -25.05 -2.16
C GLU A 517 -20.83 -24.56 -3.27
N GLN A 518 -20.38 -23.70 -4.18
CA GLN A 518 -21.18 -23.30 -5.34
C GLN A 518 -21.23 -24.38 -6.44
N CYS A 519 -20.40 -25.41 -6.32
CA CYS A 519 -20.52 -26.58 -7.20
C CYS A 519 -21.78 -27.36 -6.80
N GLY A 520 -22.71 -27.55 -7.74
CA GLY A 520 -23.92 -28.36 -7.50
C GLY A 520 -23.66 -29.84 -7.20
N ASN A 521 -22.40 -30.29 -7.33
CA ASN A 521 -21.95 -31.63 -6.95
C ASN A 521 -20.99 -31.61 -5.75
N PHE A 522 -20.88 -30.50 -5.01
CA PHE A 522 -20.07 -30.46 -3.79
C PHE A 522 -20.74 -31.31 -2.71
N ALA A 523 -19.98 -32.18 -2.07
CA ALA A 523 -20.51 -33.11 -1.09
C ALA A 523 -21.06 -32.37 0.15
N PRO A 524 -22.24 -32.77 0.64
CA PRO A 524 -22.75 -32.25 1.90
C PRO A 524 -21.88 -32.75 3.07
N LYS A 525 -21.98 -32.08 4.22
CA LYS A 525 -21.12 -32.34 5.40
C LYS A 525 -21.13 -33.82 5.82
N GLU A 526 -22.29 -34.47 5.72
CA GLU A 526 -22.54 -35.83 6.19
C GLU A 526 -21.80 -36.89 5.35
N GLN A 527 -21.37 -36.55 4.12
CA GLN A 527 -20.65 -37.45 3.23
C GLN A 527 -19.12 -37.25 3.30
N ILE A 528 -18.65 -36.17 3.94
CA ILE A 528 -17.22 -35.81 3.97
C ILE A 528 -16.57 -36.36 5.24
N SER A 529 -15.43 -37.03 5.11
CA SER A 529 -14.58 -37.35 6.26
C SER A 529 -13.88 -36.09 6.77
N ILE A 530 -14.33 -35.59 7.92
CA ILE A 530 -13.80 -34.35 8.53
C ILE A 530 -12.49 -34.59 9.29
N SER A 531 -12.38 -35.74 9.96
CA SER A 531 -11.24 -36.05 10.85
C SER A 531 -10.25 -37.01 10.20
N ILE A 532 -8.96 -36.70 10.35
CA ILE A 532 -7.85 -37.59 10.00
C ILE A 532 -6.99 -37.74 11.26
N SER A 533 -6.79 -38.97 11.76
CA SER A 533 -6.04 -39.17 13.00
C SER A 533 -4.61 -38.63 12.89
N LEU A 534 -4.18 -37.90 13.92
CA LEU A 534 -2.81 -37.43 14.08
C LEU A 534 -1.90 -38.50 14.75
N ASP A 535 -2.39 -39.74 14.95
CA ASP A 535 -1.78 -40.82 15.77
C ASP A 535 -0.27 -41.10 15.56
N GLU A 536 0.39 -41.48 16.66
CA GLU A 536 1.84 -41.75 16.79
C GLU A 536 2.34 -43.03 16.07
N LYS A 537 1.48 -44.02 15.81
CA LYS A 537 1.91 -45.40 15.48
C LYS A 537 2.41 -45.59 14.04
N THR A 538 1.91 -44.83 13.08
CA THR A 538 2.36 -44.91 11.67
C THR A 538 3.78 -44.38 11.47
N PHE A 539 4.29 -43.61 12.46
CA PHE A 539 5.54 -42.86 12.35
C PHE A 539 6.77 -43.59 12.93
N ARG A 540 6.61 -44.60 13.79
CA ARG A 540 7.76 -45.35 14.36
C ARG A 540 8.51 -46.19 13.33
N GLN A 541 7.91 -46.47 12.17
CA GLN A 541 8.62 -47.13 11.06
C GLN A 541 9.43 -46.17 10.19
N SER A 542 9.19 -44.85 10.25
CA SER A 542 9.99 -43.83 9.54
C SER A 542 10.92 -43.03 10.46
N ALA A 543 10.73 -43.10 11.79
CA ALA A 543 11.54 -42.38 12.78
C ALA A 543 12.87 -43.07 13.12
N SER A 544 13.15 -44.27 12.58
CA SER A 544 14.48 -44.90 12.72
C SER A 544 15.59 -44.11 12.05
N ASP A 545 15.23 -43.15 11.19
CA ASP A 545 16.17 -42.35 10.41
C ASP A 545 16.26 -40.90 10.94
N SER A 546 15.70 -40.62 12.12
CA SER A 546 15.84 -39.31 12.78
C SER A 546 17.00 -39.32 13.77
N VAL A 547 18.08 -38.60 13.45
CA VAL A 547 19.12 -38.26 14.45
C VAL A 547 18.54 -37.19 15.37
N MET A 548 18.13 -37.60 16.57
CA MET A 548 17.98 -36.70 17.71
C MET A 548 19.35 -36.57 18.38
N PRO A 549 20.03 -35.41 18.34
CA PRO A 549 21.06 -35.15 19.33
C PRO A 549 20.36 -34.95 20.67
N GLU A 550 20.84 -35.64 21.70
CA GLU A 550 20.37 -35.51 23.09
C GLU A 550 20.24 -34.02 23.47
N THR A 551 19.00 -33.54 23.59
CA THR A 551 18.73 -32.19 24.08
C THR A 551 18.93 -32.19 25.59
N ASN A 552 20.06 -31.64 26.04
CA ASN A 552 20.27 -31.23 27.42
C ASN A 552 19.05 -30.41 27.88
N SER A 553 18.48 -30.82 29.01
CA SER A 553 17.33 -30.22 29.69
C SER A 553 17.59 -28.81 30.28
N GLU A 554 18.59 -28.10 29.76
CA GLU A 554 19.00 -26.75 30.14
C GLU A 554 19.01 -25.77 28.96
N PHE A 555 18.41 -26.11 27.81
CA PHE A 555 17.99 -25.08 26.85
C PHE A 555 16.83 -24.30 27.49
N ILE A 556 17.18 -23.27 28.25
CA ILE A 556 16.28 -22.17 28.59
C ILE A 556 15.58 -21.79 27.28
N PHE A 557 14.25 -21.93 27.27
CA PHE A 557 13.38 -21.69 26.12
C PHE A 557 13.52 -20.24 25.64
N ASN A 558 14.55 -19.99 24.83
CA ASN A 558 14.84 -18.69 24.27
C ASN A 558 13.93 -18.50 23.06
N PHE A 559 12.74 -18.00 23.33
CA PHE A 559 11.99 -17.28 22.31
C PHE A 559 12.88 -16.16 21.77
N ILE A 560 13.12 -16.15 20.47
CA ILE A 560 14.08 -15.24 19.85
C ILE A 560 13.39 -13.90 19.69
N LYS A 561 13.83 -12.91 20.48
CA LYS A 561 13.84 -11.53 20.01
C LYS A 561 15.12 -11.39 19.20
N PRO A 562 15.08 -11.27 17.87
CA PRO A 562 16.23 -10.74 17.18
C PRO A 562 16.35 -9.30 17.67
N SER A 563 17.43 -9.02 18.39
CA SER A 563 17.71 -7.66 18.82
C SER A 563 17.88 -6.82 17.55
N ARG A 564 16.92 -5.92 17.29
CA ARG A 564 17.13 -4.86 16.31
C ARG A 564 18.48 -4.19 16.64
N PRO A 565 19.26 -3.75 15.65
CA PRO A 565 20.53 -3.12 15.96
C PRO A 565 20.29 -1.82 16.72
N LEU A 566 21.24 -1.47 17.59
CA LEU A 566 21.23 -0.20 18.30
C LEU A 566 21.17 0.96 17.31
N VAL A 567 20.29 1.92 17.59
CA VAL A 567 20.22 3.21 16.89
C VAL A 567 20.81 4.30 17.76
N SER A 568 21.67 5.17 17.20
CA SER A 568 22.20 6.33 17.90
C SER A 568 21.59 7.61 17.36
N CYS A 569 20.76 8.27 18.16
CA CYS A 569 20.34 9.65 17.91
C CYS A 569 21.49 10.60 18.31
N ILE A 570 21.81 11.60 17.48
CA ILE A 570 22.88 12.56 17.77
C ILE A 570 22.35 13.99 17.89
N MET A 571 22.59 14.62 19.04
CA MET A 571 22.02 15.92 19.40
C MET A 571 23.10 16.96 19.72
N PRO A 572 23.43 17.85 18.77
CA PRO A 572 24.28 19.01 19.05
C PRO A 572 23.47 20.12 19.74
N THR A 573 23.90 20.58 20.92
CA THR A 573 23.21 21.66 21.64
C THR A 573 24.15 22.77 22.10
N ARG A 574 23.62 23.99 22.29
CA ARG A 574 24.33 25.14 22.87
C ARG A 574 23.36 26.15 23.46
N ASN A 575 23.39 26.35 24.78
CA ASN A 575 22.56 27.35 25.47
C ASN A 575 21.07 27.27 25.07
N ARG A 576 20.55 26.06 24.83
CA ARG A 576 19.15 25.78 24.48
C ARG A 576 18.42 25.01 25.58
N ARG A 577 18.83 25.24 26.82
CA ARG A 577 18.34 24.54 28.01
C ARG A 577 16.81 24.38 28.06
N PRO A 578 15.98 25.39 27.71
CA PRO A 578 14.52 25.24 27.72
C PRO A 578 13.96 24.20 26.74
N PHE A 579 14.65 23.88 25.65
CA PHE A 579 14.19 22.88 24.68
C PHE A 579 14.61 21.45 25.02
N ILE A 580 15.64 21.26 25.86
CA ILE A 580 16.19 19.94 26.19
C ILE A 580 15.13 18.97 26.77
N PRO A 581 14.25 19.37 27.70
CA PRO A 581 13.20 18.46 28.20
C PRO A 581 12.24 17.99 27.09
N LEU A 582 11.92 18.86 26.12
CA LEU A 582 11.04 18.53 25.01
C LEU A 582 11.71 17.54 24.04
N ALA A 583 13.00 17.75 23.74
CA ALA A 583 13.78 16.86 22.91
C ALA A 583 13.98 15.48 23.55
N LEU A 584 14.20 15.43 24.87
CA LEU A 584 14.31 14.18 25.64
C LEU A 584 12.98 13.42 25.69
N GLN A 585 11.86 14.12 25.90
CA GLN A 585 10.54 13.52 25.84
C GLN A 585 10.28 12.88 24.47
N CYS A 586 10.54 13.61 23.37
CA CYS A 586 10.39 13.07 22.02
C CYS A 586 11.25 11.81 21.80
N PHE A 587 12.44 11.73 22.44
CA PHE A 587 13.33 10.58 22.33
C PHE A 587 12.77 9.39 23.12
N ASP A 588 12.36 9.59 24.37
CA ASP A 588 11.82 8.52 25.22
C ASP A 588 10.55 7.88 24.62
N GLU A 589 9.71 8.69 23.98
CA GLU A 589 8.45 8.25 23.35
C GLU A 589 8.65 7.43 22.07
N GLN A 590 9.88 7.27 21.56
CA GLN A 590 10.12 6.52 20.33
C GLN A 590 9.80 5.02 20.45
N ASP A 591 9.13 4.47 19.43
CA ASP A 591 8.71 3.07 19.33
C ASP A 591 9.84 2.06 19.05
N TYR A 592 11.06 2.55 18.79
CA TYR A 592 12.21 1.73 18.45
C TYR A 592 13.05 1.41 19.70
N GLU A 593 13.41 0.13 19.86
CA GLU A 593 14.43 -0.34 20.81
C GLU A 593 15.28 -1.45 20.18
N PRO A 594 16.60 -1.52 20.45
CA PRO A 594 17.37 -0.65 21.36
C PRO A 594 17.78 0.69 20.75
N LYS A 595 17.72 1.79 21.52
CA LYS A 595 18.17 3.14 21.11
C LYS A 595 19.06 3.84 22.16
N GLU A 596 19.92 4.75 21.70
CA GLU A 596 20.69 5.68 22.55
C GLU A 596 20.62 7.11 21.99
N LEU A 597 20.82 8.11 22.84
CA LEU A 597 20.93 9.52 22.47
C LEU A 597 22.31 10.06 22.89
N VAL A 598 23.06 10.63 21.95
CA VAL A 598 24.37 11.22 22.19
C VAL A 598 24.27 12.74 22.13
N ILE A 599 24.38 13.40 23.28
CA ILE A 599 24.29 14.84 23.43
C ILE A 599 25.69 15.45 23.47
N ILE A 600 25.97 16.37 22.54
CA ILE A 600 27.21 17.15 22.52
C ILE A 600 26.88 18.60 22.84
N ASP A 601 27.32 19.05 24.01
CA ASP A 601 27.02 20.37 24.58
C ASP A 601 28.28 21.23 24.66
N ASP A 602 28.28 22.37 23.98
CA ASP A 602 29.31 23.41 24.07
C ASP A 602 28.76 24.73 24.64
N GLY A 603 27.69 24.62 25.44
CA GLY A 603 27.04 25.71 26.14
C GLY A 603 27.77 26.14 27.41
N ASP A 604 27.63 27.44 27.68
CA ASP A 604 28.03 28.05 28.96
C ASP A 604 27.05 27.62 30.06
N ASP A 605 25.76 27.51 29.70
CA ASP A 605 24.69 26.93 30.51
C ASP A 605 24.59 25.42 30.24
N SER A 606 25.14 24.63 31.15
CA SER A 606 25.18 23.16 31.01
C SER A 606 23.79 22.56 31.16
N VAL A 607 23.55 21.48 30.42
CA VAL A 607 22.29 20.72 30.47
C VAL A 607 22.44 19.36 31.15
N GLU A 608 23.59 19.09 31.79
CA GLU A 608 23.92 17.79 32.39
C GLU A 608 22.89 17.33 33.43
N ASP A 609 22.39 18.27 34.24
CA ASP A 609 21.42 17.99 35.30
C ASP A 609 20.03 17.60 34.76
N LEU A 610 19.69 17.98 33.53
CA LEU A 610 18.44 17.62 32.87
C LEU A 610 18.46 16.19 32.29
N ILE A 611 19.63 15.58 32.19
CA ILE A 611 19.81 14.28 31.53
C ILE A 611 19.59 13.12 32.51
N HIS A 612 19.72 13.38 33.82
CA HIS A 612 19.51 12.38 34.85
C HIS A 612 18.09 11.80 34.79
N GLY A 613 17.98 10.47 34.65
CA GLY A 613 16.70 9.76 34.61
C GLY A 613 16.29 9.28 33.22
N HIS A 614 17.01 9.66 32.15
CA HIS A 614 16.74 9.19 30.79
C HIS A 614 17.66 8.01 30.42
N PRO A 615 17.14 6.77 30.35
CA PRO A 615 17.94 5.60 29.99
C PRO A 615 18.46 5.70 28.56
N GLY A 616 19.72 5.31 28.34
CA GLY A 616 20.34 5.34 27.01
C GLY A 616 20.83 6.72 26.55
N VAL A 617 20.76 7.76 27.39
CA VAL A 617 21.34 9.08 27.06
C VAL A 617 22.80 9.15 27.49
N ARG A 618 23.65 9.64 26.59
CA ARG A 618 25.09 9.84 26.79
C ARG A 618 25.42 11.30 26.55
N TYR A 619 26.03 11.92 27.55
CA TYR A 619 26.35 13.34 27.54
C TYR A 619 27.85 13.59 27.41
N ARG A 620 28.22 14.57 26.58
CA ARG A 620 29.58 15.08 26.50
C ARG A 620 29.58 16.60 26.44
N ARG A 621 30.07 17.22 27.51
CA ARG A 621 30.38 18.65 27.55
C ARG A 621 31.72 18.97 26.88
N LEU A 622 31.78 20.07 26.15
CA LEU A 622 32.97 20.65 25.55
C LEU A 622 33.33 21.96 26.25
N ASN A 623 34.64 22.20 26.40
CA ASN A 623 35.16 23.39 27.09
C ASN A 623 35.27 24.62 26.17
N GLU A 624 35.08 24.43 24.87
CA GLU A 624 35.18 25.48 23.86
C GLU A 624 34.08 25.32 22.82
N ARG A 625 33.73 26.44 22.18
CA ARG A 625 32.67 26.49 21.18
C ARG A 625 33.10 25.75 19.90
N HIS A 626 32.21 24.90 19.41
CA HIS A 626 32.38 24.13 18.18
C HIS A 626 31.26 24.45 17.19
N SER A 627 31.50 24.15 15.91
CA SER A 627 30.43 24.23 14.91
C SER A 627 29.44 23.07 15.07
N ILE A 628 28.23 23.21 14.50
CA ILE A 628 27.25 22.12 14.47
C ILE A 628 27.83 20.88 13.78
N GLY A 629 28.50 21.03 12.63
CA GLY A 629 29.10 19.89 11.95
C GLY A 629 30.24 19.23 12.73
N ALA A 630 31.06 20.01 13.46
CA ALA A 630 32.06 19.45 14.35
C ALA A 630 31.41 18.64 15.49
N LYS A 631 30.33 19.15 16.10
CA LYS A 631 29.58 18.43 17.14
C LYS A 631 28.93 17.16 16.60
N ARG A 632 28.32 17.18 15.40
CA ARG A 632 27.75 15.98 14.75
C ARG A 632 28.82 14.92 14.48
N ASN A 633 30.02 15.30 14.04
CA ASN A 633 31.13 14.34 13.87
C ASN A 633 31.59 13.73 15.21
N LEU A 634 31.70 14.53 16.27
CA LEU A 634 32.06 14.02 17.60
C LEU A 634 30.97 13.07 18.14
N ALA A 635 29.70 13.40 17.90
CA ALA A 635 28.59 12.53 18.25
C ALA A 635 28.65 11.20 17.50
N CYS A 636 28.89 11.20 16.18
CA CYS A 636 29.12 9.97 15.41
C CYS A 636 30.30 9.15 15.94
N GLN A 637 31.38 9.80 16.39
CA GLN A 637 32.52 9.10 16.98
C GLN A 637 32.17 8.37 18.28
N ILE A 638 31.25 8.92 19.07
CA ILE A 638 30.80 8.35 20.36
C ILE A 638 29.67 7.32 20.16
N ALA A 639 28.86 7.49 19.12
CA ALA A 639 27.74 6.62 18.75
C ALA A 639 28.18 5.16 18.61
N GLN A 640 27.38 4.26 19.16
CA GLN A 640 27.58 2.80 19.12
C GLN A 640 26.61 2.10 18.18
N GLY A 641 25.57 2.79 17.74
CA GLY A 641 24.53 2.27 16.88
C GLY A 641 25.02 1.95 15.47
N ALA A 642 24.35 0.98 14.85
CA ALA A 642 24.56 0.63 13.45
C ALA A 642 23.97 1.68 12.50
N VAL A 643 22.94 2.39 12.97
CA VAL A 643 22.27 3.49 12.26
C VAL A 643 22.34 4.75 13.13
N VAL A 644 22.66 5.88 12.50
CA VAL A 644 22.71 7.19 13.13
C VAL A 644 21.51 8.00 12.69
N VAL A 645 20.84 8.68 13.62
CA VAL A 645 19.68 9.54 13.37
C VAL A 645 19.99 10.95 13.86
N LEU A 646 19.79 11.96 13.02
CA LEU A 646 19.94 13.36 13.43
C LEU A 646 18.80 13.80 14.34
N TRP A 647 19.15 14.47 15.43
CA TRP A 647 18.22 14.87 16.49
C TRP A 647 18.54 16.29 16.94
N ASP A 648 17.98 17.29 16.29
CA ASP A 648 18.14 18.69 16.67
C ASP A 648 17.36 18.99 17.94
N ASP A 649 17.90 19.86 18.78
CA ASP A 649 17.44 20.09 20.15
C ASP A 649 16.17 20.95 20.24
N ASP A 650 15.82 21.67 19.18
CA ASP A 650 14.74 22.65 19.12
C ASP A 650 13.52 22.22 18.28
N ASP A 651 13.55 21.05 17.63
CA ASP A 651 12.47 20.54 16.78
C ASP A 651 11.51 19.57 17.52
N TRP A 652 10.40 19.22 16.87
CA TRP A 652 9.47 18.18 17.34
C TRP A 652 9.53 16.93 16.49
N TYR A 653 9.47 15.76 17.15
CA TYR A 653 9.54 14.44 16.51
C TYR A 653 8.38 13.54 16.96
N GLY A 654 7.73 12.89 15.99
CA GLY A 654 6.67 11.92 16.26
C GLY A 654 7.22 10.61 16.84
N SER A 655 6.43 9.92 17.66
CA SER A 655 6.82 8.71 18.42
C SER A 655 7.22 7.51 17.56
N ASN A 656 6.91 7.51 16.27
CA ASN A 656 7.26 6.45 15.32
C ASN A 656 8.30 6.90 14.28
N ARG A 657 9.01 8.01 14.52
CA ARG A 657 10.01 8.54 13.58
C ARG A 657 11.17 7.57 13.38
N ILE A 658 11.75 7.05 14.46
CA ILE A 658 12.93 6.18 14.36
C ILE A 658 12.59 4.93 13.54
N SER A 659 11.53 4.20 13.87
CA SER A 659 11.13 3.01 13.10
C SER A 659 10.88 3.34 11.61
N ALA A 660 10.12 4.41 11.32
CA ALA A 660 9.78 4.80 9.96
C ALA A 660 11.01 5.10 9.08
N GLN A 661 12.08 5.64 9.66
CA GLN A 661 13.32 5.99 8.94
C GLN A 661 14.38 4.89 8.97
N VAL A 662 14.42 4.06 10.02
CA VAL A 662 15.41 3.00 10.19
C VAL A 662 15.01 1.72 9.46
N ASP A 663 13.72 1.40 9.38
CA ASP A 663 13.26 0.15 8.73
C ASP A 663 13.73 0.01 7.27
N PRO A 664 13.62 1.03 6.39
CA PRO A 664 14.16 0.92 5.03
C PRO A 664 15.68 0.71 4.99
N ILE A 665 16.42 1.18 6.01
CA ILE A 665 17.86 0.96 6.12
C ILE A 665 18.16 -0.48 6.50
N LEU A 666 17.45 -1.02 7.50
CA LEU A 666 17.64 -2.40 7.94
C LEU A 666 17.18 -3.44 6.92
N SER A 667 16.18 -3.10 6.11
CA SER A 667 15.72 -3.93 4.99
C SER A 667 16.67 -3.90 3.79
N GLY A 668 17.67 -3.01 3.78
CA GLY A 668 18.62 -2.84 2.69
C GLY A 668 18.08 -2.04 1.50
N ASP A 669 16.93 -1.38 1.66
CA ASP A 669 16.28 -0.57 0.62
C ASP A 669 17.00 0.76 0.40
N ALA A 670 17.67 1.26 1.45
CA ALA A 670 18.45 2.49 1.43
C ALA A 670 19.65 2.41 2.37
N GLN A 671 20.66 3.23 2.13
CA GLN A 671 21.69 3.51 3.13
C GLN A 671 21.40 4.81 3.89
N ILE A 672 20.55 5.67 3.32
CA ILE A 672 20.14 6.95 3.90
C ILE A 672 18.63 7.11 3.74
N THR A 673 17.96 7.60 4.79
CA THR A 673 16.59 8.09 4.71
C THR A 673 16.48 9.53 5.22
N GLY A 674 15.51 10.27 4.73
CA GLY A 674 15.20 11.61 5.22
C GLY A 674 13.73 11.96 5.04
N LEU A 675 13.22 12.84 5.88
CA LEU A 675 11.82 13.25 5.88
C LEU A 675 11.58 14.39 4.91
N GLU A 676 10.46 14.36 4.21
CA GLU A 676 9.99 15.51 3.44
C GLU A 676 9.64 16.69 4.37
N THR A 677 9.96 17.92 3.94
CA THR A 677 9.68 19.11 4.74
C THR A 677 8.23 19.56 4.52
N ARG A 678 7.30 18.96 5.26
CA ARG A 678 5.87 19.26 5.17
C ARG A 678 5.40 20.32 6.16
N TRP A 679 5.90 20.28 7.39
CA TRP A 679 5.41 21.08 8.51
C TRP A 679 6.49 22.02 9.04
N ILE A 680 6.32 23.33 8.84
CA ILE A 680 7.14 24.38 9.42
C ILE A 680 6.25 25.25 10.31
N LEU A 681 6.49 25.25 11.62
CA LEU A 681 5.76 26.09 12.58
C LEU A 681 6.56 27.35 12.89
N ASN A 682 6.01 28.52 12.60
CA ASN A 682 6.55 29.78 13.10
C ASN A 682 5.99 30.05 14.50
N LEU A 683 6.81 29.87 15.54
CA LEU A 683 6.38 30.01 16.93
C LEU A 683 5.94 31.44 17.27
N ASN A 684 6.51 32.46 16.61
CA ASN A 684 6.14 33.86 16.87
C ASN A 684 4.75 34.23 16.33
N SER A 685 4.36 33.69 15.17
CA SER A 685 3.04 33.95 14.58
C SER A 685 2.02 32.84 14.85
N ARG A 686 2.47 31.69 15.38
CA ARG A 686 1.70 30.44 15.50
C ARG A 686 1.14 29.94 14.17
N GLU A 687 1.80 30.28 13.06
CA GLU A 687 1.38 29.88 11.72
C GLU A 687 2.16 28.66 11.25
N PHE A 688 1.44 27.71 10.66
CA PHE A 688 2.04 26.60 9.94
C PHE A 688 2.23 26.93 8.46
N TRP A 689 3.37 26.48 7.94
CA TRP A 689 3.79 26.68 6.56
C TRP A 689 4.25 25.36 5.94
N THR A 690 3.97 25.20 4.65
CA THR A 690 4.60 24.21 3.78
C THR A 690 5.22 24.88 2.57
N LEU A 691 5.94 24.10 1.77
CA LEU A 691 6.64 24.56 0.57
C LEU A 691 6.02 23.93 -0.67
N SER A 692 5.89 24.71 -1.73
CA SER A 692 5.67 24.16 -3.06
C SER A 692 6.86 23.27 -3.43
N THR A 693 6.61 22.24 -4.24
CA THR A 693 7.65 21.32 -4.73
C THR A 693 8.85 22.06 -5.32
N ALA A 694 8.60 23.12 -6.10
CA ALA A 694 9.67 23.93 -6.71
C ALA A 694 10.50 24.72 -5.69
N LEU A 695 9.90 25.20 -4.61
CA LEU A 695 10.63 25.86 -3.54
C LEU A 695 11.38 24.84 -2.67
N HIS A 696 10.75 23.71 -2.36
CA HIS A 696 11.38 22.60 -1.63
C HIS A 696 12.68 22.14 -2.31
N HIS A 697 12.65 21.84 -3.62
CA HIS A 697 13.81 21.45 -4.42
C HIS A 697 14.98 22.45 -4.40
N ARG A 698 14.70 23.75 -4.19
CA ARG A 698 15.74 24.78 -4.14
C ARG A 698 16.31 24.97 -2.74
N MET A 699 15.51 24.68 -1.72
CA MET A 699 15.88 24.84 -0.33
C MET A 699 16.66 23.64 0.20
N PHE A 700 16.34 22.44 -0.29
CA PHE A 700 16.81 21.19 0.30
C PHE A 700 17.56 20.30 -0.69
N VAL A 701 18.67 19.72 -0.24
CA VAL A 701 19.39 18.69 -0.99
C VAL A 701 18.67 17.36 -0.85
N GLY A 702 18.51 16.64 -1.96
CA GLY A 702 17.86 15.31 -1.95
C GLY A 702 16.36 15.36 -1.64
N ASP A 703 15.75 16.54 -1.68
CA ASP A 703 14.35 16.80 -1.36
C ASP A 703 13.94 16.28 0.03
N ILE A 704 14.85 16.43 1.02
CA ILE A 704 14.58 16.11 2.43
C ILE A 704 14.94 17.28 3.35
N ALA A 705 14.29 17.38 4.50
CA ALA A 705 14.76 18.21 5.60
C ALA A 705 16.10 17.66 6.11
N GLY A 706 17.21 18.38 5.87
CA GLY A 706 18.56 17.89 6.16
C GLY A 706 18.77 17.44 7.62
N GLY A 707 18.22 18.18 8.59
CA GLY A 707 18.25 17.85 10.02
C GLY A 707 17.47 16.59 10.41
N THR A 708 16.74 15.95 9.48
CA THR A 708 15.96 14.75 9.76
C THR A 708 16.65 13.45 9.36
N MET A 709 17.82 13.52 8.75
CA MET A 709 18.48 12.38 8.13
C MET A 709 18.73 11.22 9.11
N ALA A 710 18.50 10.00 8.64
CA ALA A 710 18.99 8.76 9.25
C ALA A 710 19.87 8.03 8.24
N PHE A 711 20.97 7.43 8.69
CA PHE A 711 21.93 6.80 7.78
C PHE A 711 22.70 5.66 8.44
N GLU A 712 23.14 4.68 7.64
CA GLU A 712 24.07 3.66 8.11
C GLU A 712 25.34 4.30 8.66
N HIS A 713 25.72 3.94 9.89
CA HIS A 713 26.90 4.50 10.53
C HIS A 713 28.20 4.23 9.72
N ASN A 714 28.20 3.18 8.89
CA ASN A 714 29.32 2.87 8.00
C ASN A 714 29.60 3.97 6.95
N ILE A 715 28.59 4.75 6.54
CA ILE A 715 28.78 5.89 5.62
C ILE A 715 29.69 6.93 6.27
N TRP A 716 29.49 7.23 7.55
CA TRP A 716 30.43 8.10 8.26
C TRP A 716 31.77 7.38 8.43
N LYS A 717 31.81 6.11 8.81
CA LYS A 717 33.09 5.40 9.01
C LYS A 717 33.94 5.28 7.74
N SER A 718 33.35 5.32 6.55
CA SER A 718 34.05 5.23 5.25
C SER A 718 34.87 6.48 4.89
N GLY A 719 34.67 7.60 5.61
CA GLY A 719 35.44 8.84 5.42
C GLY A 719 34.60 10.07 5.11
N ILE A 720 33.29 9.92 4.86
CA ILE A 720 32.38 11.06 4.67
C ILE A 720 32.17 11.76 6.02
N ARG A 721 32.29 13.09 6.05
CA ARG A 721 32.21 13.90 7.29
C ARG A 721 31.29 15.09 7.10
N PHE A 722 30.67 15.53 8.20
CA PHE A 722 30.02 16.84 8.25
C PHE A 722 31.12 17.92 8.21
N PRO A 723 31.04 18.93 7.33
CA PRO A 723 32.00 20.02 7.33
C PRO A 723 31.93 20.82 8.64
N ASN A 724 33.04 21.44 9.05
CA ASN A 724 33.12 22.24 10.29
C ASN A 724 32.45 23.63 10.12
N ILE A 725 31.13 23.63 9.87
CA ILE A 725 30.29 24.81 9.65
C ILE A 725 28.96 24.69 10.46
N ASN A 726 28.23 25.79 10.57
CA ASN A 726 26.99 25.89 11.36
C ASN A 726 25.70 25.91 10.50
N LEU A 727 25.84 25.87 9.18
CA LEU A 727 24.72 25.91 8.26
C LEU A 727 25.06 25.06 7.05
N ALA A 728 24.13 24.21 6.64
CA ALA A 728 24.22 23.32 5.49
C ALA A 728 25.28 22.20 5.62
N GLU A 729 25.73 21.88 6.83
CA GLU A 729 26.64 20.76 7.07
C GLU A 729 26.00 19.40 6.77
N ASP A 730 24.69 19.27 7.01
CA ASP A 730 23.88 18.12 6.62
C ASP A 730 23.78 17.97 5.09
N ALA A 731 23.52 19.08 4.39
CA ALA A 731 23.42 19.13 2.95
C ALA A 731 24.74 18.71 2.29
N ASP A 732 25.88 19.16 2.82
CA ASP A 732 27.19 18.76 2.33
C ASP A 732 27.54 17.30 2.64
N PHE A 733 27.16 16.79 3.82
CA PHE A 733 27.28 15.36 4.12
C PHE A 733 26.47 14.52 3.12
N LEU A 734 25.22 14.91 2.87
CA LEU A 734 24.33 14.20 1.95
C LEU A 734 24.86 14.22 0.51
N ARG A 735 25.37 15.36 0.03
CA ARG A 735 25.98 15.45 -1.31
C ARG A 735 27.17 14.50 -1.45
N GLN A 736 28.05 14.45 -0.44
CA GLN A 736 29.19 13.53 -0.45
C GLN A 736 28.73 12.07 -0.52
N ALA A 737 27.74 11.69 0.29
CA ALA A 737 27.22 10.32 0.28
C ALA A 737 26.56 9.95 -1.06
N GLN A 738 25.76 10.84 -1.64
CA GLN A 738 25.17 10.61 -2.96
C GLN A 738 26.24 10.51 -4.07
N GLN A 739 27.33 11.28 -3.98
CA GLN A 739 28.46 11.18 -4.89
C GLN A 739 29.22 9.85 -4.74
N SER A 740 29.21 9.25 -3.55
CA SER A 740 29.75 7.91 -3.30
C SER A 740 28.80 6.77 -3.74
N GLY A 741 27.60 7.10 -4.22
CA GLY A 741 26.62 6.13 -4.73
C GLY A 741 25.65 5.60 -3.69
N GLU A 742 25.63 6.16 -2.48
CA GLU A 742 24.71 5.75 -1.41
C GLU A 742 23.26 6.06 -1.78
N HIS A 743 22.37 5.10 -1.58
CA HIS A 743 20.98 5.23 -1.96
C HIS A 743 20.19 5.97 -0.88
N LEU A 744 19.57 7.09 -1.27
CA LEU A 744 18.66 7.89 -0.44
C LEU A 744 17.21 7.53 -0.76
N ILE A 745 16.44 7.16 0.26
CA ILE A 745 14.97 7.09 0.19
C ILE A 745 14.35 8.27 0.95
N ARG A 746 13.37 8.92 0.31
CA ARG A 746 12.54 9.96 0.94
C ARG A 746 11.37 9.31 1.66
N VAL A 747 11.16 9.71 2.90
CA VAL A 747 10.07 9.23 3.74
C VAL A 747 9.07 10.36 3.89
N ALA A 748 7.80 10.09 3.55
CA ALA A 748 6.72 11.05 3.70
C ALA A 748 6.59 11.47 5.17
N ASN A 749 6.45 12.77 5.40
CA ASN A 749 6.33 13.33 6.76
C ASN A 749 4.87 13.39 7.22
N ASP A 750 4.30 12.20 7.47
CA ASP A 750 2.95 12.02 8.01
C ASP A 750 2.97 12.10 9.54
N ASN A 751 3.20 13.31 10.07
CA ASN A 751 3.33 13.62 11.51
C ASN A 751 4.57 13.03 12.17
N LEU A 752 5.67 12.88 11.42
CA LEU A 752 6.94 12.37 11.94
C LEU A 752 7.87 13.49 12.44
N PHE A 753 7.70 14.71 11.93
CA PHE A 753 8.59 15.84 12.19
C PHE A 753 7.90 17.17 11.94
N ILE A 754 8.15 18.15 12.82
CA ILE A 754 7.78 19.55 12.62
C ILE A 754 9.02 20.40 12.86
N TYR A 755 9.35 21.23 11.88
CA TYR A 755 10.45 22.20 11.99
C TYR A 755 9.99 23.42 12.79
N MET A 756 10.59 23.65 13.94
CA MET A 756 10.17 24.69 14.88
C MET A 756 10.98 25.96 14.67
N ARG A 757 10.34 26.98 14.09
CA ARG A 757 10.99 28.24 13.74
C ARG A 757 10.81 29.28 14.84
N HIS A 758 11.92 29.76 15.37
CA HIS A 758 12.02 30.85 16.34
C HIS A 758 13.20 31.80 16.03
N GLY A 759 13.33 32.90 16.79
CA GLY A 759 14.35 33.92 16.56
C GLY A 759 15.80 33.42 16.60
N SER A 760 16.04 32.28 17.25
CA SER A 760 17.39 31.78 17.57
C SER A 760 17.89 30.62 16.71
N ASN A 761 17.10 30.04 15.78
CA ASN A 761 17.63 28.95 14.93
C ASN A 761 18.86 29.40 14.10
N SER A 762 19.75 28.46 13.76
CA SER A 762 20.98 28.72 13.00
C SER A 762 20.71 29.18 11.57
N TRP A 763 19.69 28.59 10.92
CA TRP A 763 19.26 29.00 9.60
C TRP A 763 18.29 30.20 9.69
N LYS A 764 18.79 31.38 9.33
CA LYS A 764 18.01 32.61 9.37
C LYS A 764 17.23 32.80 8.07
N PHE A 765 15.93 32.52 8.10
CA PHE A 765 14.99 32.88 7.04
C PHE A 765 13.60 33.23 7.61
N GLN A 766 12.79 33.96 6.84
CA GLN A 766 11.39 34.26 7.17
C GLN A 766 10.47 33.52 6.20
N ALA A 767 9.58 32.69 6.74
CA ALA A 767 8.54 32.02 5.95
C ALA A 767 7.68 33.06 5.21
N GLY A 768 7.31 32.75 3.97
CA GLY A 768 6.63 33.68 3.07
C GLY A 768 7.52 34.73 2.41
N HIS A 769 8.76 34.93 2.84
CA HIS A 769 9.60 36.04 2.36
C HIS A 769 10.97 35.59 1.83
N PHE A 770 11.38 34.36 2.10
CA PHE A 770 12.69 33.83 1.70
C PHE A 770 12.64 33.12 0.33
N LEU A 771 13.62 33.42 -0.53
CA LEU A 771 13.82 32.91 -1.90
C LEU A 771 12.67 33.16 -2.89
N GLU A 772 11.48 32.65 -2.62
CA GLU A 772 10.32 32.81 -3.49
C GLU A 772 9.01 32.81 -2.69
N MET A 773 8.42 33.99 -2.51
CA MET A 773 7.22 34.21 -1.71
C MET A 773 6.05 33.29 -2.09
N GLN A 774 5.76 33.17 -3.38
CA GLN A 774 4.66 32.32 -3.88
C GLN A 774 4.89 30.80 -3.67
N GLY A 775 6.10 30.38 -3.31
CA GLY A 775 6.40 29.00 -2.97
C GLY A 775 6.05 28.63 -1.53
N TRP A 776 5.75 29.60 -0.67
CA TRP A 776 5.33 29.38 0.71
C TRP A 776 3.82 29.31 0.80
N LEU A 777 3.31 28.27 1.44
CA LEU A 777 1.87 28.01 1.53
C LEU A 777 1.50 27.89 3.00
N HIS A 778 0.50 28.66 3.45
CA HIS A 778 -0.11 28.45 4.75
C HIS A 778 -0.88 27.14 4.76
N ILE A 779 -0.83 26.43 5.89
CA ILE A 779 -1.54 25.18 6.12
C ILE A 779 -2.12 25.21 7.54
N ASP A 780 -3.14 24.39 7.77
CA ASP A 780 -3.63 24.15 9.11
C ASP A 780 -2.64 23.26 9.91
N PRO A 781 -2.64 23.35 11.25
CA PRO A 781 -1.83 22.45 12.09
C PRO A 781 -2.10 20.97 11.79
N PRO A 782 -1.10 20.09 11.91
CA PRO A 782 -1.30 18.66 11.75
C PRO A 782 -2.30 18.13 12.79
N ASN A 783 -3.18 17.22 12.36
CA ASN A 783 -4.20 16.62 13.23
C ASN A 783 -3.58 15.99 14.48
N GLY A 784 -4.04 16.41 15.66
CA GLY A 784 -3.53 15.95 16.95
C GLY A 784 -2.39 16.78 17.54
N PHE A 785 -1.83 17.74 16.79
CA PHE A 785 -0.85 18.69 17.32
C PHE A 785 -1.56 19.85 18.02
N GLY A 786 -1.75 19.71 19.34
CA GLY A 786 -2.56 20.62 20.14
C GLY A 786 -1.86 21.94 20.50
N ASN A 787 -2.67 22.96 20.79
CA ASN A 787 -2.19 24.27 21.25
C ASN A 787 -1.29 24.19 22.50
N SER A 788 -1.53 23.22 23.38
CA SER A 788 -0.70 23.04 24.59
C SER A 788 0.77 22.76 24.27
N LEU A 789 1.05 22.02 23.19
CA LEU A 789 2.42 21.73 22.77
C LEU A 789 3.06 22.95 22.10
N ILE A 790 2.28 23.70 21.32
CA ILE A 790 2.71 24.99 20.75
C ILE A 790 3.11 25.94 21.88
N ASP A 791 2.27 26.04 22.93
CA ASP A 791 2.51 26.90 24.08
C ASP A 791 3.82 26.53 24.80
N LEU A 792 4.13 25.24 24.95
CA LEU A 792 5.39 24.76 25.55
C LEU A 792 6.62 25.18 24.73
N TYR A 793 6.58 24.98 23.41
CA TYR A 793 7.70 25.36 22.53
C TYR A 793 7.85 26.88 22.42
N GLU A 794 6.75 27.63 22.43
CA GLU A 794 6.78 29.09 22.48
C GLU A 794 7.38 29.59 23.79
N GLN A 795 6.97 29.01 24.93
CA GLN A 795 7.56 29.33 26.23
C GLN A 795 9.06 29.05 26.24
N ALA A 796 9.50 27.89 25.75
CA ALA A 796 10.92 27.56 25.64
C ALA A 796 11.69 28.56 24.76
N ALA A 797 11.09 28.99 23.64
CA ALA A 797 11.66 30.00 22.75
C ALA A 797 11.78 31.38 23.43
N LEU A 798 10.78 31.78 24.22
CA LEU A 798 10.77 33.05 24.96
C LEU A 798 11.80 33.05 26.09
N GLU A 799 11.89 31.97 26.87
CA GLU A 799 12.87 31.83 27.94
C GLU A 799 14.30 31.92 27.41
N MET A 800 14.58 31.37 26.23
CA MET A 800 15.87 31.52 25.55
C MET A 800 16.20 32.98 25.15
N CYS A 801 15.20 33.85 24.92
CA CYS A 801 15.43 35.26 24.58
C CYS A 801 15.72 36.14 25.81
N HIS A 802 15.49 35.61 27.02
CA HIS A 802 15.67 36.32 28.29
C HIS A 802 16.95 35.92 29.06
N VAL A 803 17.76 35.00 28.51
CA VAL A 803 19.01 34.47 29.08
C VAL A 803 20.25 35.01 28.38
#